data_AF-F8AJG9-F1
#
_entry.id   AF-F8AJG9-F1
#
_cell.length_a   1.000
_cell.length_b   1.000
_cell.length_c   1.000
_cell.angle_alpha   90.00
_cell.angle_beta   90.00
_cell.angle_gamma   90.00
#
_symmetry.space_group_name_H-M   'P 1'
#
loop_
_entity.id
_entity.type
_entity.pdbx_description
1 polymer ?
#
loop_
_entity_poly.entity_id
_entity_poly.type
_entity_poly.pdbx_seq_one_letter_code
_entity_poly.pdbx_strand_id
1 'polypeptide(L)'
;MKSPLLRLYEERKDIIEDLLRKLRISEECEDGGSFASVRRLPMLTTVIYYLQNCAGYEEGVSLEEIKAFLYCMFLAESDEYEKVVKAITWCPIEQTLNELTGWKIEKTGEGKYIAKSEQIIGKDGKPPYWDVLELPCKLAEKICNDILNPPDEWVRELLSLSSDFLSKSLDMDAYLRRLKFDLLSQRETDKQKELNCKKNRHPKDVRKLVRPEGITVQEFFGDGFSEESLEDLEKAYEEAWEREKLLYVDGYIKLLVSIAEYYLEKSKKKDKKTKRKSKENKRDELVRLLEEIFIIAEGGYEKIAAEYYIKAASIATGVSLIYHPQQDCPEEAERYLRLAVELEEKAIGLGVVPEYHAITLNNLGTHYYETHRPEKALMVLKRALEYAKTPDEKGLVLHNLALTYAELGMKKEAVDCMVKSICIHYSTQHDFGDASFYDDDINRIIEMTGDPNTDIYALKIALDVVSGNLTTEEAKKLLGQIDRDEWPLTDTLLSILNGEECILSSEIVECVKLLQDVAKIVGNENALKLRKSYPKEAKEDLRKLKEYVKIKCGDVPHLTGKRIETCDFESYIKANYGSEECYYLIQSAKALAFSWFTKRRNWRWRIKGIVWINEKPHILLGKVKKQKLWYALYNIDMPEPKIFNLPVSADFTGDLWGLWAERLNEVLAEYGREHDAKIEEIEILEGVG
;
A
#
# COMPACT_ATOMS: atom_id res chain seq x y z
N MET A 1 -42.16 -27.74 -8.01
CA MET A 1 -41.85 -26.89 -9.18
C MET A 1 -40.37 -26.54 -9.08
N LYS A 2 -39.56 -26.60 -10.16
CA LYS A 2 -38.11 -26.31 -10.05
C LYS A 2 -37.90 -24.83 -9.66
N SER A 3 -36.96 -24.56 -8.76
CA SER A 3 -36.62 -23.19 -8.36
C SER A 3 -36.08 -22.39 -9.56
N PRO A 4 -36.13 -21.05 -9.52
CA PRO A 4 -35.50 -20.20 -10.53
C PRO A 4 -34.01 -20.53 -10.72
N LEU A 5 -33.25 -20.70 -9.62
CA LEU A 5 -31.83 -21.00 -9.70
C LEU A 5 -31.54 -22.38 -10.30
N LEU A 6 -32.36 -23.39 -9.98
CA LEU A 6 -32.19 -24.72 -10.57
C LEU A 6 -32.50 -24.71 -12.08
N ARG A 7 -33.49 -23.93 -12.52
CA ARG A 7 -33.77 -23.74 -13.96
C ARG A 7 -32.62 -23.03 -14.66
N LEU A 8 -32.11 -21.95 -14.07
CA LEU A 8 -30.94 -21.23 -14.60
C LEU A 8 -29.73 -22.15 -14.73
N TYR A 9 -29.47 -22.96 -13.71
CA TYR A 9 -28.39 -23.94 -13.73
C TYR A 9 -28.53 -24.93 -14.88
N GLU A 10 -29.73 -25.48 -15.09
CA GLU A 10 -29.99 -26.42 -16.18
C GLU A 10 -29.86 -25.78 -17.57
N GLU A 11 -30.28 -24.52 -17.73
CA GLU A 11 -30.18 -23.78 -18.99
C GLU A 11 -28.74 -23.36 -19.33
N ARG A 12 -27.89 -23.08 -18.32
CA ARG A 12 -26.53 -22.54 -18.50
C ARG A 12 -25.42 -23.39 -17.88
N LYS A 13 -25.67 -24.68 -17.69
CA LYS A 13 -24.77 -25.59 -16.95
C LYS A 13 -23.31 -25.48 -17.39
N ASP A 14 -23.06 -25.60 -18.68
CA ASP A 14 -21.69 -25.62 -19.22
C ASP A 14 -20.97 -24.29 -19.01
N ILE A 15 -21.68 -23.17 -19.13
CA ILE A 15 -21.14 -21.82 -18.92
C ILE A 15 -20.83 -21.60 -17.44
N ILE A 16 -21.75 -21.99 -16.56
CA ILE A 16 -21.60 -21.85 -15.10
C ILE A 16 -20.41 -22.69 -14.61
N GLU A 17 -20.33 -23.96 -15.03
CA GLU A 17 -19.23 -24.84 -14.60
C GLU A 17 -17.88 -24.41 -15.19
N ASP A 18 -17.83 -23.93 -16.44
CA ASP A 18 -16.59 -23.40 -17.04
C ASP A 18 -16.11 -22.14 -16.32
N LEU A 19 -17.00 -21.18 -16.06
CA LEU A 19 -16.68 -19.95 -15.33
C LEU A 19 -16.15 -20.29 -13.92
N LEU A 20 -16.91 -21.05 -13.14
CA LEU A 20 -16.51 -21.39 -11.77
C LEU A 20 -15.22 -22.20 -11.72
N ARG A 21 -14.88 -22.94 -12.78
CA ARG A 21 -13.58 -23.60 -12.94
C ARG A 21 -12.47 -22.59 -13.23
N LYS A 22 -12.67 -21.64 -14.15
CA LYS A 22 -11.70 -20.59 -14.48
C LYS A 22 -11.38 -19.67 -13.30
N LEU A 23 -12.34 -19.44 -12.41
CA LEU A 23 -12.17 -18.60 -11.22
C LEU A 23 -11.38 -19.29 -10.09
N ARG A 24 -11.22 -20.62 -10.13
CA ARG A 24 -10.47 -21.37 -9.10
C ARG A 24 -8.98 -21.08 -9.20
N ILE A 25 -8.35 -20.99 -8.03
CA ILE A 25 -6.89 -20.79 -7.91
C ILE A 25 -6.21 -22.07 -7.38
N SER A 26 -6.94 -22.90 -6.62
CA SER A 26 -6.46 -24.18 -6.08
C SER A 26 -7.46 -25.31 -6.36
N GLU A 27 -6.95 -26.52 -6.57
CA GLU A 27 -7.78 -27.74 -6.67
C GLU A 27 -8.06 -28.38 -5.30
N GLU A 28 -7.30 -27.99 -4.27
CA GLU A 28 -7.46 -28.47 -2.90
C GLU A 28 -7.66 -27.32 -1.92
N CYS A 29 -8.50 -27.53 -0.92
CA CYS A 29 -8.80 -26.57 0.11
C CYS A 29 -7.69 -26.53 1.20
N GLU A 30 -6.45 -26.20 0.83
CA GLU A 30 -5.30 -26.10 1.76
C GLU A 30 -5.35 -24.84 2.66
N ASP A 31 -4.84 -24.95 3.88
CA ASP A 31 -4.76 -23.86 4.87
C ASP A 31 -3.41 -23.13 4.76
N GLY A 32 -3.14 -22.54 3.59
CA GLY A 32 -1.86 -21.92 3.24
C GLY A 32 -1.67 -20.47 3.71
N GLY A 33 -2.59 -19.93 4.53
CA GLY A 33 -2.54 -18.53 4.98
C GLY A 33 -2.82 -17.49 3.88
N SER A 34 -3.37 -17.89 2.73
CA SER A 34 -3.77 -16.96 1.68
C SER A 34 -5.04 -16.19 2.09
N PHE A 35 -5.11 -14.90 1.75
CA PHE A 35 -6.24 -14.04 2.12
C PHE A 35 -7.59 -14.53 1.58
N ALA A 36 -7.59 -15.24 0.44
CA ALA A 36 -8.79 -15.84 -0.16
C ALA A 36 -9.21 -17.16 0.53
N SER A 37 -8.25 -18.03 0.90
CA SER A 37 -8.57 -19.31 1.57
C SER A 37 -9.24 -19.12 2.93
N VAL A 38 -8.90 -18.04 3.65
CA VAL A 38 -9.49 -17.74 4.98
C VAL A 38 -10.94 -17.24 4.88
N ARG A 39 -11.34 -16.62 3.76
CA ARG A 39 -12.64 -15.95 3.62
C ARG A 39 -13.73 -16.80 2.96
N ARG A 40 -13.36 -17.88 2.25
CA ARG A 40 -14.29 -18.77 1.55
C ARG A 40 -15.41 -19.30 2.45
N LEU A 41 -15.05 -19.74 3.67
CA LEU A 41 -15.96 -20.37 4.63
C LEU A 41 -17.04 -19.39 5.12
N PRO A 42 -16.70 -18.23 5.72
CA PRO A 42 -17.70 -17.28 6.19
C PRO A 42 -18.52 -16.66 5.04
N MET A 43 -17.92 -16.41 3.87
CA MET A 43 -18.65 -15.81 2.73
C MET A 43 -19.66 -16.79 2.12
N LEU A 44 -19.28 -18.05 1.89
CA LEU A 44 -20.22 -19.07 1.39
C LEU A 44 -21.36 -19.33 2.39
N THR A 45 -21.04 -19.34 3.68
CA THR A 45 -22.05 -19.47 4.75
C THR A 45 -23.08 -18.33 4.69
N THR A 46 -22.63 -17.10 4.45
CA THR A 46 -23.51 -15.93 4.34
C THR A 46 -24.34 -15.92 3.07
N VAL A 47 -23.80 -16.42 1.95
CA VAL A 47 -24.56 -16.61 0.70
C VAL A 47 -25.69 -17.62 0.91
N ILE A 48 -25.40 -18.77 1.54
CA ILE A 48 -26.43 -19.77 1.87
C ILE A 48 -27.47 -19.15 2.82
N TYR A 49 -27.04 -18.42 3.85
CA TYR A 49 -27.95 -17.72 4.76
C TYR A 49 -28.87 -16.73 4.02
N TYR A 50 -28.33 -15.91 3.11
CA TYR A 50 -29.12 -14.97 2.31
C TYR A 50 -30.17 -15.70 1.48
N LEU A 51 -29.79 -16.78 0.79
CA LEU A 51 -30.71 -17.54 -0.05
C LEU A 51 -31.90 -18.08 0.76
N GLN A 52 -31.64 -18.57 1.97
CA GLN A 52 -32.70 -19.11 2.82
C GLN A 52 -33.61 -18.04 3.43
N ASN A 53 -33.01 -16.96 3.96
CA ASN A 53 -33.73 -15.98 4.78
C ASN A 53 -34.22 -14.76 4.00
N CYS A 54 -33.72 -14.54 2.78
CA CYS A 54 -34.05 -13.38 1.96
C CYS A 54 -34.58 -13.74 0.57
N ALA A 55 -34.08 -14.82 -0.05
CA ALA A 55 -34.49 -15.23 -1.40
C ALA A 55 -35.52 -16.40 -1.42
N GLY A 56 -36.04 -16.82 -0.26
CA GLY A 56 -37.14 -17.78 -0.15
C GLY A 56 -36.76 -19.26 -0.28
N TYR A 57 -35.49 -19.64 -0.07
CA TYR A 57 -35.03 -21.04 -0.09
C TYR A 57 -35.04 -21.68 1.31
N GLU A 58 -36.15 -21.54 2.05
CA GLU A 58 -36.27 -21.93 3.46
C GLU A 58 -35.95 -23.42 3.72
N GLU A 59 -36.30 -24.30 2.77
CA GLU A 59 -36.06 -25.75 2.86
C GLU A 59 -34.60 -26.17 2.56
N GLY A 60 -33.70 -25.22 2.32
CA GLY A 60 -32.30 -25.46 1.98
C GLY A 60 -31.99 -25.25 0.50
N VAL A 61 -30.70 -25.12 0.22
CA VAL A 61 -30.16 -24.79 -1.11
C VAL A 61 -29.32 -25.94 -1.64
N SER A 62 -29.53 -26.37 -2.88
CA SER A 62 -28.71 -27.40 -3.54
C SER A 62 -27.36 -26.84 -4.02
N LEU A 63 -26.41 -27.73 -4.31
CA LEU A 63 -25.12 -27.34 -4.87
C LEU A 63 -25.28 -26.60 -6.22
N GLU A 64 -26.17 -27.10 -7.07
CA GLU A 64 -26.51 -26.53 -8.37
C GLU A 64 -27.09 -25.11 -8.22
N GLU A 65 -27.98 -24.91 -7.24
CA GLU A 65 -28.57 -23.61 -6.94
C GLU A 65 -27.51 -22.62 -6.42
N ILE A 66 -26.57 -23.08 -5.58
CA ILE A 66 -25.43 -22.27 -5.13
C ILE A 66 -24.56 -21.85 -6.31
N LYS A 67 -24.22 -22.79 -7.21
CA LYS A 67 -23.40 -22.51 -8.39
C LYS A 67 -24.05 -21.49 -9.33
N ALA A 68 -25.36 -21.64 -9.59
CA ALA A 68 -26.11 -20.68 -10.39
C ALA A 68 -26.18 -19.30 -9.73
N PHE A 69 -26.33 -19.23 -8.41
CA PHE A 69 -26.36 -17.96 -7.70
C PHE A 69 -25.00 -17.25 -7.74
N LEU A 70 -23.90 -17.98 -7.56
CA LEU A 70 -22.53 -17.44 -7.68
C LEU A 70 -22.23 -16.93 -9.10
N TYR A 71 -22.78 -17.58 -10.13
CA TYR A 71 -22.72 -17.07 -11.50
C TYR A 71 -23.44 -15.72 -11.64
N CYS A 72 -24.64 -15.57 -11.10
CA CYS A 72 -25.35 -14.30 -11.08
C CYS A 72 -24.62 -13.22 -10.25
N MET A 73 -23.99 -13.61 -9.14
CA MET A 73 -23.16 -12.70 -8.35
C MET A 73 -21.95 -12.23 -9.15
N PHE A 74 -21.30 -13.10 -9.93
CA PHE A 74 -20.19 -12.72 -10.79
C PHE A 74 -20.62 -11.70 -11.86
N LEU A 75 -21.80 -11.89 -12.47
CA LEU A 75 -22.34 -10.91 -13.41
C LEU A 75 -22.75 -9.59 -12.75
N ALA A 76 -22.99 -9.59 -11.43
CA ALA A 76 -23.31 -8.39 -10.65
C ALA A 76 -22.08 -7.59 -10.22
N GLU A 77 -20.86 -8.14 -10.36
CA GLU A 77 -19.62 -7.46 -10.04
C GLU A 77 -19.27 -6.46 -11.16
N SER A 78 -19.24 -5.16 -10.84
CA SER A 78 -18.48 -4.16 -11.60
C SER A 78 -17.02 -4.20 -11.13
N ASP A 79 -16.05 -3.79 -11.95
CA ASP A 79 -14.57 -3.95 -11.81
C ASP A 79 -13.93 -3.71 -10.42
N GLU A 80 -14.65 -3.15 -9.43
CA GLU A 80 -14.21 -3.05 -8.04
C GLU A 80 -14.43 -4.30 -7.16
N TYR A 81 -15.01 -5.40 -7.67
CA TYR A 81 -15.32 -6.58 -6.83
C TYR A 81 -15.03 -7.96 -7.43
N GLU A 82 -14.12 -8.09 -8.39
CA GLU A 82 -13.67 -9.39 -8.93
C GLU A 82 -13.10 -10.36 -7.86
N LYS A 83 -13.04 -9.95 -6.59
CA LYS A 83 -12.53 -10.68 -5.43
C LYS A 83 -13.60 -11.50 -4.70
N VAL A 84 -14.91 -11.21 -4.82
CA VAL A 84 -15.93 -11.84 -3.95
C VAL A 84 -16.26 -13.26 -4.40
N VAL A 85 -16.72 -13.44 -5.65
CA VAL A 85 -16.98 -14.79 -6.17
C VAL A 85 -15.67 -15.57 -6.26
N LYS A 86 -14.56 -14.96 -6.71
CA LYS A 86 -13.23 -15.59 -6.71
C LYS A 86 -12.75 -16.07 -5.34
N ALA A 87 -13.07 -15.36 -4.25
CA ALA A 87 -12.74 -15.80 -2.90
C ALA A 87 -13.59 -16.99 -2.46
N ILE A 88 -14.88 -17.00 -2.80
CA ILE A 88 -15.78 -18.13 -2.52
C ILE A 88 -15.38 -19.37 -3.33
N THR A 89 -14.94 -19.17 -4.58
CA THR A 89 -14.57 -20.24 -5.52
C THR A 89 -13.07 -20.54 -5.55
N TRP A 90 -12.32 -20.10 -4.52
CA TRP A 90 -10.86 -20.26 -4.46
C TRP A 90 -10.41 -21.73 -4.63
N CYS A 91 -11.16 -22.65 -4.02
CA CYS A 91 -11.08 -24.11 -4.21
C CYS A 91 -12.47 -24.67 -4.59
N PRO A 92 -12.62 -25.97 -4.94
CA PRO A 92 -13.92 -26.53 -5.27
C PRO A 92 -14.96 -26.29 -4.18
N ILE A 93 -16.13 -25.75 -4.56
CA ILE A 93 -17.21 -25.37 -3.64
C ILE A 93 -17.66 -26.58 -2.81
N GLU A 94 -17.65 -27.75 -3.42
CA GLU A 94 -17.99 -29.04 -2.79
C GLU A 94 -17.08 -29.33 -1.59
N GLN A 95 -15.78 -29.03 -1.68
CA GLN A 95 -14.85 -29.21 -0.57
C GLN A 95 -15.12 -28.18 0.54
N THR A 96 -15.39 -26.93 0.19
CA THR A 96 -15.75 -25.88 1.17
C THR A 96 -17.06 -26.22 1.90
N LEU A 97 -18.06 -26.76 1.20
CA LEU A 97 -19.32 -27.22 1.80
C LEU A 97 -19.08 -28.41 2.74
N ASN A 98 -18.18 -29.33 2.39
CA ASN A 98 -17.82 -30.44 3.26
C ASN A 98 -17.17 -29.95 4.56
N GLU A 99 -16.31 -28.92 4.50
CA GLU A 99 -15.71 -28.29 5.69
C GLU A 99 -16.74 -27.59 6.58
N LEU A 100 -17.75 -26.94 5.97
CA LEU A 100 -18.82 -26.25 6.71
C LEU A 100 -19.84 -27.21 7.34
N THR A 101 -20.01 -28.40 6.75
CA THR A 101 -21.04 -29.37 7.13
C THR A 101 -20.78 -29.91 8.54
N GLY A 102 -21.76 -29.76 9.43
CA GLY A 102 -21.64 -30.14 10.84
C GLY A 102 -21.17 -29.00 11.74
N TRP A 103 -20.61 -27.93 11.18
CA TRP A 103 -20.24 -26.72 11.91
C TRP A 103 -21.28 -25.61 11.73
N LYS A 104 -21.24 -24.86 10.62
CA LYS A 104 -22.16 -23.73 10.37
C LYS A 104 -23.34 -24.10 9.49
N ILE A 105 -23.24 -25.17 8.70
CA ILE A 105 -24.33 -25.66 7.86
C ILE A 105 -24.63 -27.13 8.13
N GLU A 106 -25.85 -27.56 7.84
CA GLU A 106 -26.29 -28.95 7.86
C GLU A 106 -26.71 -29.41 6.46
N LYS A 107 -26.40 -30.66 6.13
CA LYS A 107 -26.84 -31.27 4.87
C LYS A 107 -28.08 -32.13 5.13
N THR A 108 -29.17 -31.84 4.44
CA THR A 108 -30.42 -32.59 4.56
C THR A 108 -30.32 -33.96 3.87
N GLY A 109 -31.26 -34.86 4.18
CA GLY A 109 -31.36 -36.18 3.52
C GLY A 109 -31.59 -36.10 2.01
N GLU A 110 -32.03 -34.95 1.49
CA GLU A 110 -32.23 -34.67 0.07
C GLU A 110 -31.01 -34.01 -0.58
N GLY A 111 -29.91 -33.82 0.16
CA GLY A 111 -28.65 -33.26 -0.36
C GLY A 111 -28.58 -31.73 -0.39
N LYS A 112 -29.57 -31.03 0.18
CA LYS A 112 -29.59 -29.56 0.31
C LYS A 112 -28.81 -29.11 1.55
N TYR A 113 -28.32 -27.88 1.53
CA TYR A 113 -27.60 -27.26 2.63
C TYR A 113 -28.48 -26.22 3.35
N ILE A 114 -28.50 -26.30 4.69
CA ILE A 114 -29.22 -25.39 5.57
C ILE A 114 -28.22 -24.69 6.49
N ALA A 115 -28.26 -23.36 6.50
CA ALA A 115 -27.50 -22.52 7.40
C ALA A 115 -28.09 -22.59 8.83
N LYS A 116 -27.24 -22.86 9.83
CA LYS A 116 -27.63 -22.79 11.24
C LYS A 116 -27.72 -21.33 11.66
N SER A 117 -28.84 -20.66 11.40
CA SER A 117 -29.03 -19.23 11.63
C SER A 117 -28.57 -18.78 13.03
N GLU A 118 -28.89 -19.52 14.09
CA GLU A 118 -28.48 -19.22 15.47
C GLU A 118 -26.95 -19.24 15.70
N GLN A 119 -26.22 -19.99 14.88
CA GLN A 119 -24.75 -20.11 14.98
C GLN A 119 -24.03 -19.18 14.00
N ILE A 120 -24.72 -18.68 12.98
CA ILE A 120 -24.14 -17.82 11.93
C ILE A 120 -24.38 -16.35 12.26
N ILE A 121 -25.57 -16.01 12.76
CA ILE A 121 -25.96 -14.64 13.07
C ILE A 121 -25.14 -14.13 14.25
N GLY A 122 -24.45 -13.01 14.03
CA GLY A 122 -23.77 -12.24 15.07
C GLY A 122 -24.75 -11.52 16.00
N LYS A 123 -24.23 -10.83 17.02
CA LYS A 123 -25.07 -10.10 17.99
C LYS A 123 -25.80 -8.89 17.40
N ASP A 124 -25.35 -8.43 16.24
CA ASP A 124 -25.92 -7.39 15.39
C ASP A 124 -27.10 -7.88 14.52
N GLY A 125 -27.45 -9.17 14.60
CA GLY A 125 -28.51 -9.77 13.81
C GLY A 125 -28.11 -10.08 12.37
N LYS A 126 -26.83 -9.95 12.01
CA LYS A 126 -26.32 -10.16 10.65
C LYS A 126 -25.32 -11.33 10.60
N PRO A 127 -25.25 -12.07 9.50
CA PRO A 127 -24.19 -13.06 9.28
C PRO A 127 -22.85 -12.37 8.92
N PRO A 128 -21.69 -13.06 9.00
CA PRO A 128 -20.40 -12.48 8.63
C PRO A 128 -20.38 -11.93 7.21
N TYR A 129 -19.66 -10.85 6.92
CA TYR A 129 -19.60 -10.23 5.59
C TYR A 129 -20.95 -9.75 5.03
N TRP A 130 -22.01 -9.64 5.85
CA TRP A 130 -23.33 -9.20 5.38
C TRP A 130 -23.28 -7.85 4.65
N ASP A 131 -22.61 -6.85 5.21
CA ASP A 131 -22.57 -5.51 4.61
C ASP A 131 -21.81 -5.47 3.28
N VAL A 132 -20.93 -6.46 3.03
CA VAL A 132 -20.23 -6.64 1.75
C VAL A 132 -21.07 -7.44 0.76
N LEU A 133 -21.83 -8.42 1.23
CA LEU A 133 -22.55 -9.39 0.39
C LEU A 133 -24.01 -9.02 0.12
N GLU A 134 -24.65 -8.17 0.92
CA GLU A 134 -26.08 -7.83 0.80
C GLU A 134 -26.42 -7.26 -0.59
N LEU A 135 -25.65 -6.26 -1.04
CA LEU A 135 -25.89 -5.61 -2.33
C LEU A 135 -25.58 -6.55 -3.52
N PRO A 136 -24.42 -7.24 -3.57
CA PRO A 136 -24.18 -8.26 -4.60
C PRO A 136 -25.24 -9.35 -4.67
N CYS A 137 -25.71 -9.86 -3.52
CA CYS A 137 -26.76 -10.88 -3.47
C CYS A 137 -28.10 -10.36 -4.03
N LYS A 138 -28.48 -9.12 -3.70
CA LYS A 138 -29.70 -8.48 -4.23
C LYS A 138 -29.64 -8.26 -5.75
N LEU A 139 -28.48 -7.85 -6.25
CA LEU A 139 -28.25 -7.71 -7.69
C LEU A 139 -28.29 -9.08 -8.38
N ALA A 140 -27.65 -10.10 -7.81
CA ALA A 140 -27.66 -11.46 -8.34
C ALA A 140 -29.07 -12.04 -8.47
N GLU A 141 -29.94 -11.78 -7.49
CA GLU A 141 -31.34 -12.18 -7.52
C GLU A 141 -32.11 -11.50 -8.68
N LYS A 142 -31.87 -10.21 -8.92
CA LYS A 142 -32.46 -9.50 -10.07
C LYS A 142 -31.94 -10.04 -11.38
N ILE A 143 -30.62 -10.23 -11.52
CA ILE A 143 -30.01 -10.79 -12.72
C ILE A 143 -30.54 -12.20 -13.00
N CYS A 144 -30.68 -13.06 -11.99
CA CYS A 144 -31.29 -14.38 -12.16
C CYS A 144 -32.70 -14.29 -12.74
N ASN A 145 -33.51 -13.35 -12.24
CA ASN A 145 -34.87 -13.14 -12.74
C ASN A 145 -34.88 -12.61 -14.16
N ASP A 146 -33.99 -11.67 -14.50
CA ASP A 146 -33.89 -11.08 -15.83
C ASP A 146 -33.32 -12.05 -16.88
N ILE A 147 -32.47 -13.00 -16.50
CA ILE A 147 -32.03 -14.07 -17.41
C ILE A 147 -33.23 -14.96 -17.79
N LEU A 148 -34.07 -15.31 -16.82
CA LEU A 148 -35.22 -16.19 -17.04
C LEU A 148 -36.41 -15.46 -17.67
N ASN A 149 -36.59 -14.18 -17.33
CA ASN A 149 -37.71 -13.33 -17.73
C ASN A 149 -37.19 -11.91 -18.05
N PRO A 150 -36.55 -11.72 -19.21
CA PRO A 150 -35.92 -10.44 -19.54
C PRO A 150 -36.98 -9.32 -19.66
N PRO A 151 -36.73 -8.14 -19.06
CA PRO A 151 -37.67 -7.03 -19.04
C PRO A 151 -37.84 -6.37 -20.41
N ASP A 152 -36.82 -6.45 -21.27
CA ASP A 152 -36.82 -5.91 -22.62
C ASP A 152 -35.84 -6.68 -23.53
N GLU A 153 -35.90 -6.39 -24.84
CA GLU A 153 -35.10 -7.07 -25.86
C GLU A 153 -33.60 -6.79 -25.72
N TRP A 154 -33.23 -5.58 -25.24
CA TRP A 154 -31.83 -5.22 -24.98
C TRP A 154 -31.23 -6.07 -23.85
N VAL A 155 -31.94 -6.22 -22.72
CA VAL A 155 -31.49 -7.11 -21.63
C VAL A 155 -31.45 -8.57 -22.07
N ARG A 156 -32.39 -9.00 -22.92
CA ARG A 156 -32.40 -10.35 -23.49
C ARG A 156 -31.15 -10.61 -24.33
N GLU A 157 -30.81 -9.70 -25.23
CA GLU A 157 -29.62 -9.80 -26.08
C GLU A 157 -28.34 -9.74 -25.23
N LEU A 158 -28.24 -8.77 -24.33
CA LEU A 158 -27.09 -8.58 -23.45
C LEU A 158 -26.81 -9.85 -22.63
N LEU A 159 -27.80 -10.34 -21.89
CA LEU A 159 -27.61 -11.50 -21.02
C LEU A 159 -27.48 -12.82 -21.81
N SER A 160 -27.73 -12.84 -23.12
CA SER A 160 -27.50 -14.02 -23.99
C SER A 160 -26.03 -14.23 -24.39
N LEU A 161 -25.17 -13.23 -24.20
CA LEU A 161 -23.75 -13.28 -24.55
C LEU A 161 -22.94 -14.16 -23.57
N SER A 162 -21.72 -14.56 -23.95
CA SER A 162 -20.84 -15.35 -23.09
C SER A 162 -20.31 -14.54 -21.90
N SER A 163 -20.02 -15.21 -20.78
CA SER A 163 -19.50 -14.58 -19.55
C SER A 163 -18.18 -13.82 -19.76
N ASP A 164 -17.34 -14.31 -20.69
CA ASP A 164 -16.05 -13.71 -21.03
C ASP A 164 -16.22 -12.34 -21.74
N PHE A 165 -17.39 -12.10 -22.37
CA PHE A 165 -17.72 -10.84 -23.04
C PHE A 165 -18.50 -9.87 -22.13
N LEU A 166 -19.27 -10.40 -21.18
CA LEU A 166 -20.15 -9.61 -20.32
C LEU A 166 -19.42 -8.87 -19.20
N SER A 167 -18.45 -9.50 -18.55
CA SER A 167 -17.76 -8.92 -17.37
C SER A 167 -16.97 -7.63 -17.64
N LYS A 168 -16.80 -7.22 -18.91
CA LYS A 168 -15.99 -6.06 -19.33
C LYS A 168 -16.68 -5.17 -20.37
N SER A 169 -17.99 -5.28 -20.54
CA SER A 169 -18.72 -4.48 -21.54
C SER A 169 -19.35 -3.23 -20.93
N LEU A 170 -19.23 -2.10 -21.63
CA LEU A 170 -19.89 -0.84 -21.29
C LEU A 170 -21.42 -1.00 -21.14
N ASP A 171 -22.01 -1.96 -21.86
CA ASP A 171 -23.43 -2.30 -21.80
C ASP A 171 -23.81 -3.00 -20.49
N MET A 172 -22.95 -3.88 -19.95
CA MET A 172 -23.17 -4.47 -18.63
C MET A 172 -23.06 -3.42 -17.52
N ASP A 173 -22.13 -2.46 -17.62
CA ASP A 173 -22.07 -1.35 -16.67
C ASP A 173 -23.31 -0.45 -16.71
N ALA A 174 -23.88 -0.23 -17.90
CA ALA A 174 -25.14 0.49 -18.05
C ALA A 174 -26.32 -0.29 -17.42
N TYR A 175 -26.36 -1.60 -17.63
CA TYR A 175 -27.37 -2.49 -17.06
C TYR A 175 -27.27 -2.57 -15.52
N LEU A 176 -26.07 -2.71 -14.96
CA LEU A 176 -25.85 -2.73 -13.51
C LEU A 176 -26.17 -1.39 -12.86
N ARG A 177 -25.90 -0.26 -13.53
CA ARG A 177 -26.33 1.07 -13.06
C ARG A 177 -27.86 1.18 -12.99
N ARG A 178 -28.57 0.66 -13.99
CA ARG A 178 -30.05 0.59 -14.00
C ARG A 178 -30.57 -0.24 -12.82
N LEU A 179 -30.02 -1.45 -12.60
CA LEU A 179 -30.42 -2.30 -11.48
C LEU A 179 -30.13 -1.68 -10.10
N LYS A 180 -28.95 -1.06 -9.93
CA LYS A 180 -28.59 -0.36 -8.69
C LYS A 180 -29.57 0.80 -8.41
N PHE A 181 -29.94 1.56 -9.44
CA PHE A 181 -30.93 2.63 -9.33
C PHE A 181 -32.32 2.10 -8.93
N ASP A 182 -32.78 1.01 -9.54
CA ASP A 182 -34.06 0.38 -9.23
C ASP A 182 -34.09 -0.18 -7.79
N LEU A 183 -32.99 -0.78 -7.33
CA LEU A 183 -32.86 -1.27 -5.95
C LEU A 183 -32.83 -0.15 -4.92
N LEU A 184 -32.16 0.97 -5.21
CA LEU A 184 -32.15 2.15 -4.34
C LEU A 184 -33.55 2.79 -4.27
N SER A 185 -34.27 2.84 -5.39
CA SER A 185 -35.65 3.33 -5.47
C SER A 185 -36.64 2.44 -4.71
N GLN A 186 -36.43 1.11 -4.73
CA GLN A 186 -37.21 0.14 -3.94
C GLN A 186 -36.90 0.25 -2.43
N ARG A 187 -35.65 0.49 -2.05
CA ARG A 187 -35.25 0.71 -0.65
C ARG A 187 -35.89 1.97 -0.05
N GLU A 188 -36.11 3.01 -0.85
CA GLU A 188 -36.83 4.22 -0.42
C GLU A 188 -38.32 3.99 -0.24
N THR A 189 -38.94 3.15 -1.08
CA THR A 189 -40.37 2.81 -0.98
C THR A 189 -40.66 1.82 0.15
N ASP A 190 -39.75 0.88 0.43
CA ASP A 190 -39.87 -0.04 1.58
C ASP A 190 -39.50 0.63 2.91
N LYS A 191 -38.51 1.53 2.93
CA LYS A 191 -38.30 2.44 4.08
C LYS A 191 -39.53 3.33 4.31
N GLN A 192 -40.21 3.81 3.26
CA GLN A 192 -41.47 4.56 3.40
C GLN A 192 -42.65 3.70 3.90
N LYS A 193 -42.68 2.40 3.60
CA LYS A 193 -43.68 1.46 4.13
C LYS A 193 -43.41 1.09 5.60
N GLU A 194 -42.16 0.85 5.99
CA GLU A 194 -41.79 0.65 7.40
C GLU A 194 -41.96 1.94 8.23
N LEU A 195 -41.66 3.11 7.66
CA LEU A 195 -41.91 4.41 8.28
C LEU A 195 -43.42 4.68 8.43
N ASN A 196 -44.26 4.18 7.51
CA ASN A 196 -45.71 4.26 7.62
C ASN A 196 -46.30 3.32 8.69
N CYS A 197 -45.63 2.21 9.03
CA CYS A 197 -46.03 1.35 10.16
C CYS A 197 -45.57 1.90 11.53
N LYS A 198 -44.57 2.79 11.57
CA LYS A 198 -44.12 3.50 12.80
C LYS A 198 -44.71 4.91 12.95
N LYS A 199 -45.62 5.35 12.08
CA LYS A 199 -46.35 6.62 12.21
C LYS A 199 -47.50 6.51 13.21
N ASN A 200 -47.14 6.38 14.47
CA ASN A 200 -47.94 6.90 15.58
C ASN A 200 -47.01 7.55 16.61
N ARG A 201 -46.26 8.54 16.14
CA ARG A 201 -45.66 9.66 16.88
C ARG A 201 -45.05 10.60 15.84
N HIS A 202 -45.56 11.83 15.72
CA HIS A 202 -45.02 12.83 14.80
C HIS A 202 -43.55 13.15 15.12
N PRO A 203 -42.57 12.83 14.24
CA PRO A 203 -41.22 13.34 14.38
C PRO A 203 -41.18 14.76 13.78
N LYS A 204 -40.46 15.67 14.45
CA LYS A 204 -40.10 16.96 13.86
C LYS A 204 -39.30 16.72 12.58
N ASP A 205 -39.53 17.51 11.53
CA ASP A 205 -38.89 17.36 10.22
C ASP A 205 -37.44 17.87 10.25
N VAL A 206 -36.47 16.95 10.25
CA VAL A 206 -35.02 17.25 10.30
C VAL A 206 -34.53 18.07 9.10
N ARG A 207 -35.24 18.01 7.95
CA ARG A 207 -34.85 18.71 6.72
C ARG A 207 -34.87 20.23 6.88
N LYS A 208 -35.66 20.74 7.83
CA LYS A 208 -35.74 22.17 8.13
C LYS A 208 -34.49 22.74 8.81
N LEU A 209 -33.60 21.86 9.30
CA LEU A 209 -32.36 22.23 9.99
C LEU A 209 -31.13 22.23 9.07
N VAL A 210 -31.28 21.76 7.83
CA VAL A 210 -30.20 21.76 6.85
C VAL A 210 -30.01 23.18 6.33
N ARG A 211 -28.84 23.77 6.59
CA ARG A 211 -28.48 25.13 6.19
C ARG A 211 -27.02 25.20 5.74
N PRO A 212 -26.65 26.09 4.80
CA PRO A 212 -25.28 26.21 4.29
C PRO A 212 -24.23 26.41 5.39
N GLU A 213 -24.56 27.14 6.47
CA GLU A 213 -23.65 27.43 7.58
C GLU A 213 -23.45 26.24 8.54
N GLY A 214 -24.18 25.15 8.33
CA GLY A 214 -24.17 23.95 9.16
C GLY A 214 -24.86 24.10 10.51
N ILE A 215 -25.01 22.97 11.18
CA ILE A 215 -25.56 22.86 12.54
C ILE A 215 -24.65 21.97 13.37
N THR A 216 -24.51 22.28 14.65
CA THR A 216 -23.79 21.45 15.62
C THR A 216 -24.73 20.44 16.29
N VAL A 217 -24.19 19.34 16.81
CA VAL A 217 -24.97 18.38 17.60
C VAL A 217 -25.60 19.03 18.84
N GLN A 218 -24.95 20.04 19.42
CA GLN A 218 -25.50 20.80 20.55
C GLN A 218 -26.75 21.60 20.16
N GLU A 219 -26.71 22.32 19.03
CA GLU A 219 -27.88 23.04 18.49
C GLU A 219 -29.00 22.06 18.14
N PHE A 220 -28.67 20.93 17.50
CA PHE A 220 -29.62 19.89 17.13
C PHE A 220 -30.38 19.31 18.34
N PHE A 221 -29.67 19.03 19.43
CA PHE A 221 -30.31 18.59 20.68
C PHE A 221 -31.07 19.72 21.38
N GLY A 222 -30.60 20.98 21.26
CA GLY A 222 -31.31 22.17 21.74
C GLY A 222 -32.70 22.32 21.12
N ASP A 223 -32.85 21.95 19.85
CA ASP A 223 -34.13 21.93 19.13
C ASP A 223 -35.04 20.73 19.50
N GLY A 224 -34.60 19.90 20.44
CA GLY A 224 -35.35 18.80 21.04
C GLY A 224 -35.34 17.52 20.20
N PHE A 225 -34.29 17.29 19.41
CA PHE A 225 -34.02 16.02 18.73
C PHE A 225 -33.11 15.12 19.59
N SER A 226 -33.13 13.82 19.34
CA SER A 226 -32.33 12.82 20.06
C SER A 226 -31.16 12.30 19.22
N GLU A 227 -30.21 11.62 19.87
CA GLU A 227 -29.05 10.96 19.23
C GLU A 227 -29.49 9.99 18.10
N GLU A 228 -30.61 9.29 18.29
CA GLU A 228 -31.22 8.38 17.29
C GLU A 228 -31.59 9.07 15.95
N SER A 229 -31.70 10.40 15.93
CA SER A 229 -32.05 11.19 14.75
C SER A 229 -30.84 11.85 14.06
N LEU A 230 -29.61 11.61 14.56
CA LEU A 230 -28.40 12.17 13.94
C LEU A 230 -28.13 11.60 12.55
N GLU A 231 -28.39 10.31 12.33
CA GLU A 231 -28.24 9.65 11.02
C GLU A 231 -29.20 10.25 9.98
N ASP A 232 -30.44 10.56 10.38
CA ASP A 232 -31.41 11.23 9.51
C ASP A 232 -30.97 12.65 9.12
N LEU A 233 -30.35 13.37 10.07
CA LEU A 233 -29.81 14.72 9.82
C LEU A 233 -28.58 14.66 8.90
N GLU A 234 -27.67 13.72 9.14
CA GLU A 234 -26.49 13.48 8.31
C GLU A 234 -26.91 13.20 6.87
N LYS A 235 -27.88 12.29 6.67
CA LYS A 235 -28.42 11.98 5.34
C LYS A 235 -29.04 13.21 4.68
N ALA A 236 -29.74 14.05 5.43
CA ALA A 236 -30.34 15.27 4.88
C ALA A 236 -29.27 16.29 4.42
N TYR A 237 -28.15 16.41 5.14
CA TYR A 237 -27.01 17.21 4.71
C TYR A 237 -26.30 16.62 3.49
N GLU A 238 -26.13 15.29 3.43
CA GLU A 238 -25.57 14.58 2.28
C GLU A 238 -26.40 14.81 1.01
N GLU A 239 -27.73 14.66 1.11
CA GLU A 239 -28.67 14.93 0.01
C GLU A 239 -28.60 16.40 -0.47
N ALA A 240 -28.41 17.36 0.43
CA ALA A 240 -28.27 18.78 0.08
C ALA A 240 -26.92 19.09 -0.55
N TRP A 241 -25.84 18.53 -0.01
CA TRP A 241 -24.48 18.68 -0.53
C TRP A 241 -24.34 18.06 -1.93
N GLU A 242 -24.89 16.88 -2.19
CA GLU A 242 -24.81 16.29 -3.55
C GLU A 242 -25.54 17.13 -4.61
N ARG A 243 -26.57 17.90 -4.23
CA ARG A 243 -27.25 18.84 -5.13
C ARG A 243 -26.42 20.10 -5.37
N GLU A 244 -25.87 20.68 -4.30
CA GLU A 244 -25.16 21.96 -4.33
C GLU A 244 -23.86 21.89 -3.51
N LYS A 245 -22.85 21.20 -4.07
CA LYS A 245 -21.60 20.82 -3.36
C LYS A 245 -20.90 22.00 -2.71
N LEU A 246 -20.70 23.09 -3.47
CA LEU A 246 -20.00 24.27 -2.98
C LEU A 246 -20.81 25.10 -1.97
N LEU A 247 -22.14 25.00 -1.98
CA LEU A 247 -22.98 25.77 -1.05
C LEU A 247 -23.03 25.11 0.32
N TYR A 248 -23.16 23.78 0.38
CA TYR A 248 -23.37 23.06 1.64
C TYR A 248 -22.11 22.40 2.23
N VAL A 249 -20.96 22.46 1.56
CA VAL A 249 -19.71 21.82 2.01
C VAL A 249 -19.32 22.24 3.43
N ASP A 250 -19.23 23.54 3.71
CA ASP A 250 -18.81 24.05 5.02
C ASP A 250 -19.79 23.62 6.11
N GLY A 251 -21.08 23.66 5.82
CA GLY A 251 -22.12 23.22 6.74
C GLY A 251 -22.12 21.72 7.02
N TYR A 252 -21.87 20.90 5.99
CA TYR A 252 -21.83 19.45 6.12
C TYR A 252 -20.58 18.98 6.87
N ILE A 253 -19.41 19.52 6.53
CA ILE A 253 -18.16 19.26 7.28
C ILE A 253 -18.34 19.65 8.74
N LYS A 254 -18.92 20.81 9.02
CA LYS A 254 -19.18 21.28 10.38
C LYS A 254 -20.08 20.32 11.16
N LEU A 255 -21.13 19.79 10.55
CA LEU A 255 -21.98 18.78 11.19
C LEU A 255 -21.17 17.51 11.53
N LEU A 256 -20.44 16.96 10.56
CA LEU A 256 -19.66 15.73 10.74
C LEU A 256 -18.58 15.88 11.82
N VAL A 257 -17.87 17.00 11.82
CA VAL A 257 -16.90 17.34 12.88
C VAL A 257 -17.58 17.46 14.23
N SER A 258 -18.77 18.09 14.29
CA SER A 258 -19.53 18.20 15.54
C SER A 258 -20.00 16.84 16.06
N ILE A 259 -20.35 15.90 15.17
CA ILE A 259 -20.69 14.51 15.54
C ILE A 259 -19.45 13.78 16.09
N ALA A 260 -18.29 13.92 15.44
CA ALA A 260 -17.04 13.34 15.94
C ALA A 260 -16.70 13.85 17.35
N GLU A 261 -16.78 15.16 17.57
CA GLU A 261 -16.52 15.80 18.86
C GLU A 261 -17.50 15.35 19.95
N TYR A 262 -18.77 15.16 19.60
CA TYR A 262 -19.78 14.61 20.51
C TYR A 262 -19.38 13.22 21.02
N TYR A 263 -18.97 12.32 20.13
CA TYR A 263 -18.53 10.97 20.52
C TYR A 263 -17.22 10.99 21.33
N LEU A 264 -16.27 11.87 21.02
CA LEU A 264 -15.07 12.06 21.85
C LEU A 264 -15.41 12.55 23.26
N GLU A 265 -16.37 13.47 23.40
CA GLU A 265 -16.80 13.95 24.71
C GLU A 265 -17.49 12.84 25.51
N LYS A 266 -18.25 11.97 24.83
CA LYS A 266 -18.88 10.77 25.40
C LYS A 266 -17.81 9.79 25.91
N SER A 267 -16.73 9.58 25.15
CA SER A 267 -15.54 8.82 25.59
C SER A 267 -14.94 9.39 26.89
N LYS A 268 -14.65 10.70 26.92
CA LYS A 268 -14.06 11.37 28.09
C LYS A 268 -14.96 11.35 29.34
N LYS A 269 -16.28 11.47 29.16
CA LYS A 269 -17.27 11.38 30.24
C LYS A 269 -17.36 9.94 30.79
N LYS A 270 -17.15 8.92 29.96
CA LYS A 270 -17.05 7.51 30.35
C LYS A 270 -15.85 7.28 31.27
N ASP A 271 -14.66 7.73 30.90
CA ASP A 271 -13.44 7.59 31.72
C ASP A 271 -13.57 8.23 33.11
N LYS A 272 -14.21 9.40 33.19
CA LYS A 272 -14.47 10.09 34.47
C LYS A 272 -15.53 9.38 35.32
N LYS A 273 -16.56 8.79 34.71
CA LYS A 273 -17.57 7.97 35.42
C LYS A 273 -16.99 6.64 35.88
N THR A 274 -16.16 5.97 35.08
CA THR A 274 -15.47 4.72 35.43
C THR A 274 -14.54 4.90 36.64
N LYS A 275 -13.80 6.02 36.71
CA LYS A 275 -12.99 6.39 37.89
C LYS A 275 -13.82 6.75 39.14
N ARG A 276 -15.07 7.22 38.99
CA ARG A 276 -15.98 7.55 40.10
C ARG A 276 -16.84 6.38 40.59
N LYS A 277 -17.18 5.41 39.73
CA LYS A 277 -18.08 4.27 40.03
C LYS A 277 -17.37 3.08 40.70
N SER A 278 -16.07 3.12 41.01
CA SER A 278 -15.38 2.08 41.80
C SER A 278 -15.86 1.99 43.27
N LYS A 279 -17.01 2.59 43.61
CA LYS A 279 -17.58 2.59 44.95
C LYS A 279 -19.07 2.23 45.07
N GLU A 280 -19.83 1.92 44.01
CA GLU A 280 -21.25 1.57 44.23
C GLU A 280 -21.94 0.76 43.12
N ASN A 281 -22.69 -0.26 43.59
CA ASN A 281 -23.75 -1.10 43.01
C ASN A 281 -23.48 -2.02 41.80
N LYS A 282 -23.57 -3.34 42.07
CA LYS A 282 -23.33 -4.50 41.17
C LYS A 282 -24.36 -4.73 40.04
N ARG A 283 -25.54 -4.11 40.08
CA ARG A 283 -26.61 -4.35 39.08
C ARG A 283 -26.49 -3.47 37.83
N ASP A 284 -25.93 -2.28 37.98
CA ASP A 284 -25.51 -1.38 36.89
C ASP A 284 -24.26 -1.88 36.15
N GLU A 285 -23.48 -2.74 36.81
CA GLU A 285 -22.21 -3.25 36.32
C GLU A 285 -22.39 -4.21 35.14
N LEU A 286 -23.47 -5.01 35.13
CA LEU A 286 -23.76 -5.98 34.07
C LEU A 286 -24.24 -5.32 32.76
N VAL A 287 -25.14 -4.33 32.85
CA VAL A 287 -25.60 -3.54 31.69
C VAL A 287 -24.44 -2.73 31.12
N ARG A 288 -23.61 -2.16 31.99
CA ARG A 288 -22.41 -1.43 31.61
C ARG A 288 -21.35 -2.34 30.97
N LEU A 289 -21.14 -3.56 31.48
CA LEU A 289 -20.25 -4.56 30.89
C LEU A 289 -20.76 -5.02 29.51
N LEU A 290 -22.07 -5.11 29.33
CA LEU A 290 -22.68 -5.44 28.04
C LEU A 290 -22.52 -4.31 27.01
N GLU A 291 -22.70 -3.05 27.42
CA GLU A 291 -22.39 -1.87 26.60
C GLU A 291 -20.88 -1.75 26.33
N GLU A 292 -20.02 -2.08 27.29
CA GLU A 292 -18.56 -2.14 27.12
C GLU A 292 -18.17 -3.21 26.11
N ILE A 293 -18.79 -4.41 26.14
CA ILE A 293 -18.55 -5.47 25.16
C ILE A 293 -19.05 -5.09 23.76
N PHE A 294 -20.17 -4.36 23.65
CA PHE A 294 -20.71 -3.92 22.36
C PHE A 294 -19.85 -2.81 21.72
N ILE A 295 -19.42 -1.83 22.52
CA ILE A 295 -18.52 -0.74 22.10
C ILE A 295 -17.11 -1.26 21.77
N ILE A 296 -16.65 -2.31 22.45
CA ILE A 296 -15.38 -3.00 22.11
C ILE A 296 -15.52 -3.82 20.82
N ALA A 297 -16.71 -4.37 20.53
CA ALA A 297 -16.98 -5.15 19.32
C ALA A 297 -17.11 -4.28 18.05
N GLU A 298 -17.63 -3.05 18.14
CA GLU A 298 -17.71 -2.09 17.02
C GLU A 298 -16.48 -1.17 16.91
N GLY A 299 -15.64 -1.16 17.95
CA GLY A 299 -14.52 -0.25 18.14
C GLY A 299 -14.99 1.08 18.73
N GLY A 300 -14.38 1.52 19.83
CA GLY A 300 -14.99 2.47 20.77
C GLY A 300 -15.40 3.83 20.21
N TYR A 301 -15.98 4.71 21.06
CA TYR A 301 -16.38 6.07 20.66
C TYR A 301 -15.27 6.88 19.95
N GLU A 302 -14.01 6.58 20.23
CA GLU A 302 -12.85 7.15 19.54
C GLU A 302 -12.74 6.70 18.08
N LYS A 303 -13.07 5.44 17.77
CA LYS A 303 -13.12 4.93 16.40
C LYS A 303 -14.29 5.53 15.63
N ILE A 304 -15.47 5.64 16.25
CA ILE A 304 -16.63 6.32 15.64
C ILE A 304 -16.28 7.77 15.32
N ALA A 305 -15.63 8.48 16.25
CA ALA A 305 -15.16 9.84 16.00
C ALA A 305 -14.14 9.91 14.85
N ALA A 306 -13.21 8.96 14.78
CA ALA A 306 -12.24 8.87 13.69
C ALA A 306 -12.92 8.65 12.33
N GLU A 307 -13.95 7.81 12.24
CA GLU A 307 -14.73 7.57 11.01
C GLU A 307 -15.42 8.85 10.54
N TYR A 308 -15.99 9.63 11.46
CA TYR A 308 -16.59 10.93 11.13
C TYR A 308 -15.56 11.98 10.67
N TYR A 309 -14.37 12.02 11.29
CA TYR A 309 -13.27 12.86 10.81
C TYR A 309 -12.81 12.45 9.41
N ILE A 310 -12.70 11.14 9.13
CA ILE A 310 -12.36 10.62 7.81
C ILE A 310 -13.43 11.01 6.78
N LYS A 311 -14.72 10.85 7.11
CA LYS A 311 -15.82 11.26 6.21
C LYS A 311 -15.77 12.75 5.88
N ALA A 312 -15.55 13.59 6.89
CA ALA A 312 -15.40 15.02 6.73
C ALA A 312 -14.17 15.39 5.86
N ALA A 313 -13.05 14.69 6.06
CA ALA A 313 -11.85 14.86 5.24
C ALA A 313 -12.09 14.49 3.77
N SER A 314 -12.77 13.37 3.49
CA SER A 314 -13.10 12.95 2.12
C SER A 314 -13.95 14.00 1.38
N ILE A 315 -14.91 14.63 2.07
CA ILE A 315 -15.71 15.73 1.50
C ILE A 315 -14.82 16.94 1.19
N ALA A 316 -13.94 17.33 2.11
CA ALA A 316 -12.99 18.42 1.89
C ALA A 316 -12.06 18.13 0.71
N THR A 317 -11.48 16.93 0.62
CA THR A 317 -10.65 16.52 -0.52
C THR A 317 -11.45 16.57 -1.83
N GLY A 318 -12.67 16.03 -1.85
CA GLY A 318 -13.54 16.07 -3.03
C GLY A 318 -13.85 17.49 -3.52
N VAL A 319 -14.08 18.43 -2.60
CA VAL A 319 -14.35 19.84 -2.95
C VAL A 319 -13.09 20.58 -3.39
N SER A 320 -11.93 20.27 -2.80
CA SER A 320 -10.67 20.86 -3.26
C SER A 320 -10.38 20.57 -4.74
N LEU A 321 -10.70 19.35 -5.19
CA LEU A 321 -10.60 18.93 -6.59
C LEU A 321 -11.62 19.60 -7.53
N ILE A 322 -12.64 20.30 -7.00
CA ILE A 322 -13.55 21.13 -7.80
C ILE A 322 -12.94 22.53 -7.98
N TYR A 323 -12.38 23.10 -6.92
CA TYR A 323 -11.73 24.42 -6.98
C TYR A 323 -10.45 24.42 -7.82
N HIS A 324 -9.73 23.31 -7.87
CA HIS A 324 -8.46 23.18 -8.59
C HIS A 324 -8.59 23.35 -10.12
N PRO A 325 -9.50 22.68 -10.85
CA PRO A 325 -9.56 22.74 -12.31
C PRO A 325 -10.60 23.73 -12.86
N GLN A 326 -11.63 24.10 -12.07
CA GLN A 326 -12.82 24.77 -12.60
C GLN A 326 -12.90 26.27 -12.30
N GLN A 327 -12.15 26.79 -11.30
CA GLN A 327 -12.35 28.17 -10.81
C GLN A 327 -11.08 29.00 -10.61
N ASP A 328 -9.87 28.47 -10.82
CA ASP A 328 -8.60 29.20 -10.61
C ASP A 328 -8.54 29.89 -9.22
N CYS A 329 -9.03 29.18 -8.19
CA CYS A 329 -9.10 29.67 -6.81
C CYS A 329 -8.15 28.83 -5.93
N PRO A 330 -6.82 29.00 -6.07
CA PRO A 330 -5.83 28.16 -5.40
C PRO A 330 -5.93 28.25 -3.87
N GLU A 331 -6.35 29.39 -3.32
CA GLU A 331 -6.49 29.58 -1.88
C GLU A 331 -7.59 28.71 -1.27
N GLU A 332 -8.73 28.55 -1.95
CA GLU A 332 -9.82 27.70 -1.46
C GLU A 332 -9.46 26.21 -1.62
N ALA A 333 -8.81 25.83 -2.73
CA ALA A 333 -8.28 24.47 -2.88
C ALA A 333 -7.28 24.13 -1.76
N GLU A 334 -6.35 25.04 -1.44
CA GLU A 334 -5.42 24.88 -0.32
C GLU A 334 -6.15 24.76 1.01
N ARG A 335 -7.14 25.63 1.27
CA ARG A 335 -7.92 25.63 2.51
C ARG A 335 -8.56 24.26 2.75
N TYR A 336 -9.22 23.69 1.74
CA TYR A 336 -9.87 22.39 1.86
C TYR A 336 -8.86 21.22 1.96
N LEU A 337 -7.76 21.24 1.21
CA LEU A 337 -6.72 20.22 1.32
C LEU A 337 -6.06 20.22 2.71
N ARG A 338 -5.76 21.40 3.26
CA ARG A 338 -5.22 21.52 4.62
C ARG A 338 -6.23 21.06 5.67
N LEU A 339 -7.51 21.39 5.49
CA LEU A 339 -8.57 20.91 6.38
C LEU A 339 -8.70 19.39 6.33
N ALA A 340 -8.65 18.78 5.14
CA ALA A 340 -8.68 17.33 4.98
C ALA A 340 -7.53 16.65 5.73
N VAL A 341 -6.29 17.14 5.55
CA VAL A 341 -5.11 16.62 6.28
C VAL A 341 -5.27 16.78 7.79
N GLU A 342 -5.75 17.93 8.29
CA GLU A 342 -5.97 18.14 9.72
C GLU A 342 -6.98 17.13 10.31
N LEU A 343 -8.08 16.87 9.58
CA LEU A 343 -9.11 15.93 10.00
C LEU A 343 -8.59 14.47 9.97
N GLU A 344 -7.83 14.10 8.95
CA GLU A 344 -7.15 12.80 8.88
C GLU A 344 -6.13 12.63 10.01
N GLU A 345 -5.37 13.68 10.35
CA GLU A 345 -4.44 13.67 11.48
C GLU A 345 -5.16 13.48 12.82
N LYS A 346 -6.36 14.06 12.99
CA LYS A 346 -7.21 13.78 14.16
C LYS A 346 -7.62 12.31 14.22
N ALA A 347 -8.00 11.69 13.10
CA ALA A 347 -8.30 10.26 13.05
C ALA A 347 -7.06 9.39 13.37
N ILE A 348 -5.89 9.75 12.84
CA ILE A 348 -4.61 9.08 13.15
C ILE A 348 -4.28 9.17 14.64
N GLY A 349 -4.51 10.34 15.26
CA GLY A 349 -4.36 10.54 16.71
C GLY A 349 -5.27 9.65 17.57
N LEU A 350 -6.34 9.11 16.98
CA LEU A 350 -7.27 8.14 17.59
C LEU A 350 -6.94 6.68 17.21
N GLY A 351 -5.80 6.45 16.55
CA GLY A 351 -5.31 5.12 16.18
C GLY A 351 -5.87 4.57 14.87
N VAL A 352 -6.59 5.38 14.09
CA VAL A 352 -7.15 4.98 12.78
C VAL A 352 -6.40 5.72 11.68
N VAL A 353 -5.60 5.00 10.89
CA VAL A 353 -4.92 5.57 9.72
C VAL A 353 -5.85 5.48 8.51
N PRO A 354 -6.29 6.62 7.93
CA PRO A 354 -7.15 6.61 6.76
C PRO A 354 -6.47 5.90 5.58
N GLU A 355 -7.26 5.21 4.76
CA GLU A 355 -6.75 4.48 3.59
C GLU A 355 -6.05 5.42 2.61
N TYR A 356 -6.69 6.55 2.29
CA TYR A 356 -6.24 7.50 1.27
C TYR A 356 -5.37 8.64 1.80
N HIS A 357 -4.84 8.56 3.03
CA HIS A 357 -4.06 9.64 3.65
C HIS A 357 -2.84 10.05 2.80
N ALA A 358 -2.16 9.07 2.19
CA ALA A 358 -1.03 9.33 1.30
C ALA A 358 -1.43 10.15 0.07
N ILE A 359 -2.64 9.90 -0.48
CA ILE A 359 -3.18 10.61 -1.64
C ILE A 359 -3.59 12.04 -1.24
N THR A 360 -4.23 12.23 -0.08
CA THR A 360 -4.59 13.56 0.44
C THR A 360 -3.33 14.42 0.64
N LEU A 361 -2.27 13.86 1.23
CA LEU A 361 -0.97 14.53 1.35
C LEU A 361 -0.34 14.79 -0.03
N ASN A 362 -0.41 13.84 -0.96
CA ASN A 362 0.09 14.01 -2.32
C ASN A 362 -0.59 15.21 -3.01
N ASN A 363 -1.92 15.31 -2.92
CA ASN A 363 -2.68 16.42 -3.53
C ASN A 363 -2.31 17.77 -2.92
N LEU A 364 -2.11 17.85 -1.60
CA LEU A 364 -1.62 19.07 -0.95
C LEU A 364 -0.19 19.41 -1.40
N GLY A 365 0.66 18.40 -1.55
CA GLY A 365 2.02 18.54 -2.07
C GLY A 365 2.05 19.08 -3.50
N THR A 366 1.28 18.47 -4.40
CA THR A 366 1.08 18.93 -5.78
C THR A 366 0.57 20.36 -5.83
N HIS A 367 -0.44 20.69 -5.01
CA HIS A 367 -0.94 22.05 -4.93
C HIS A 367 0.15 23.06 -4.54
N TYR A 368 1.01 22.75 -3.56
CA TYR A 368 2.13 23.62 -3.22
C TYR A 368 3.15 23.75 -4.34
N TYR A 369 3.42 22.67 -5.09
CA TYR A 369 4.30 22.70 -6.24
C TYR A 369 3.73 23.61 -7.34
N GLU A 370 2.47 23.41 -7.74
CA GLU A 370 1.82 24.18 -8.81
C GLU A 370 1.66 25.67 -8.47
N THR A 371 1.60 26.00 -7.18
CA THR A 371 1.57 27.38 -6.67
C THR A 371 2.96 27.94 -6.35
N HIS A 372 4.03 27.36 -6.90
CA HIS A 372 5.42 27.82 -6.81
C HIS A 372 5.96 27.90 -5.38
N ARG A 373 5.63 26.89 -4.55
CA ARG A 373 6.09 26.73 -3.16
C ARG A 373 6.75 25.35 -2.98
N PRO A 374 7.82 25.05 -3.73
CA PRO A 374 8.40 23.72 -3.80
C PRO A 374 9.00 23.23 -2.46
N GLU A 375 9.45 24.12 -1.58
CA GLU A 375 9.94 23.73 -0.24
C GLU A 375 8.81 23.16 0.63
N LYS A 376 7.60 23.71 0.52
CA LYS A 376 6.42 23.16 1.21
C LYS A 376 5.98 21.86 0.58
N ALA A 377 5.96 21.80 -0.76
CA ALA A 377 5.64 20.59 -1.51
C ALA A 377 6.55 19.44 -1.06
N LEU A 378 7.86 19.67 -1.00
CA LEU A 378 8.84 18.67 -0.60
C LEU A 378 8.58 18.08 0.78
N MET A 379 8.27 18.92 1.78
CA MET A 379 7.97 18.46 3.13
C MET A 379 6.73 17.56 3.17
N VAL A 380 5.65 17.96 2.47
CA VAL A 380 4.39 17.22 2.47
C VAL A 380 4.49 15.93 1.67
N LEU A 381 5.12 15.97 0.49
CA LEU A 381 5.30 14.81 -0.38
C LEU A 381 6.21 13.74 0.25
N LYS A 382 7.20 14.14 1.07
CA LYS A 382 7.99 13.17 1.86
C LYS A 382 7.12 12.44 2.87
N ARG A 383 6.23 13.13 3.60
CA ARG A 383 5.23 12.46 4.45
C ARG A 383 4.30 11.57 3.64
N ALA A 384 3.84 12.01 2.47
CA ALA A 384 2.99 11.20 1.59
C ALA A 384 3.66 9.85 1.26
N LEU A 385 4.97 9.87 0.98
CA LEU A 385 5.75 8.67 0.65
C LEU A 385 5.85 7.69 1.83
N GLU A 386 5.91 8.18 3.07
CA GLU A 386 5.93 7.35 4.28
C GLU A 386 4.60 6.59 4.50
N TYR A 387 3.49 7.17 4.03
CA TYR A 387 2.15 6.57 4.15
C TYR A 387 1.69 5.78 2.91
N ALA A 388 2.42 5.87 1.79
CA ALA A 388 2.07 5.13 0.57
C ALA A 388 2.19 3.62 0.78
N LYS A 389 1.08 2.89 0.58
CA LYS A 389 0.97 1.45 0.82
C LYS A 389 1.00 0.64 -0.47
N THR A 390 0.50 1.22 -1.57
CA THR A 390 0.44 0.56 -2.87
C THR A 390 1.57 1.02 -3.79
N PRO A 391 1.98 0.19 -4.78
CA PRO A 391 2.91 0.63 -5.81
C PRO A 391 2.41 1.88 -6.53
N ASP A 392 1.13 1.95 -6.91
CA ASP A 392 0.58 3.08 -7.65
C ASP A 392 0.63 4.38 -6.83
N GLU A 393 0.25 4.35 -5.54
CA GLU A 393 0.41 5.49 -4.63
C GLU A 393 1.87 5.94 -4.55
N LYS A 394 2.79 4.99 -4.38
CA LYS A 394 4.23 5.28 -4.30
C LYS A 394 4.74 5.91 -5.60
N GLY A 395 4.30 5.41 -6.76
CA GLY A 395 4.64 5.95 -8.08
C GLY A 395 4.19 7.41 -8.23
N LEU A 396 2.94 7.70 -7.91
CA LEU A 396 2.38 9.06 -7.97
C LEU A 396 3.14 10.05 -7.08
N VAL A 397 3.43 9.66 -5.84
CA VAL A 397 4.19 10.52 -4.90
C VAL A 397 5.62 10.75 -5.40
N LEU A 398 6.28 9.70 -5.93
CA LEU A 398 7.62 9.81 -6.49
C LEU A 398 7.67 10.70 -7.74
N HIS A 399 6.65 10.65 -8.59
CA HIS A 399 6.52 11.56 -9.73
C HIS A 399 6.51 13.03 -9.26
N ASN A 400 5.64 13.36 -8.29
CA ASN A 400 5.54 14.73 -7.78
C ASN A 400 6.80 15.18 -7.01
N LEU A 401 7.44 14.26 -6.28
CA LEU A 401 8.75 14.51 -5.67
C LEU A 401 9.82 14.81 -6.72
N ALA A 402 9.81 14.09 -7.84
CA ALA A 402 10.79 14.31 -8.90
C ALA A 402 10.72 15.73 -9.47
N LEU A 403 9.51 16.19 -9.79
CA LEU A 403 9.27 17.55 -10.26
C LEU A 403 9.68 18.59 -9.22
N THR A 404 9.31 18.36 -7.96
CA THR A 404 9.64 19.26 -6.84
C THR A 404 11.16 19.35 -6.62
N TYR A 405 11.87 18.21 -6.65
CA TYR A 405 13.33 18.20 -6.56
C TYR A 405 13.99 18.91 -7.73
N ALA A 406 13.47 18.74 -8.94
CA ALA A 406 14.00 19.39 -10.13
C ALA A 406 13.88 20.92 -10.03
N GLU A 407 12.74 21.43 -9.56
CA GLU A 407 12.53 22.87 -9.34
C GLU A 407 13.45 23.44 -8.25
N LEU A 408 13.75 22.65 -7.21
CA LEU A 408 14.72 23.01 -6.16
C LEU A 408 16.19 22.87 -6.60
N GLY A 409 16.46 22.42 -7.84
CA GLY A 409 17.81 22.19 -8.35
C GLY A 409 18.49 20.91 -7.81
N MET A 410 17.76 20.04 -7.12
CA MET A 410 18.23 18.76 -6.59
C MET A 410 18.19 17.68 -7.68
N LYS A 411 19.13 17.79 -8.63
CA LYS A 411 19.09 17.03 -9.90
C LYS A 411 19.11 15.51 -9.72
N LYS A 412 19.94 14.99 -8.81
CA LYS A 412 20.09 13.53 -8.63
C LYS A 412 18.82 12.91 -8.07
N GLU A 413 18.24 13.55 -7.07
CA GLU A 413 17.01 13.14 -6.41
C GLU A 413 15.83 13.22 -7.37
N ALA A 414 15.79 14.26 -8.23
CA ALA A 414 14.78 14.38 -9.28
C ALA A 414 14.79 13.20 -10.26
N VAL A 415 15.98 12.89 -10.81
CA VAL A 415 16.14 11.76 -11.74
C VAL A 415 15.82 10.43 -11.07
N ASP A 416 16.34 10.19 -9.87
CA ASP A 416 16.09 8.96 -9.11
C ASP A 416 14.58 8.75 -8.85
N CYS A 417 13.87 9.79 -8.42
CA CYS A 417 12.43 9.72 -8.17
C CYS A 417 11.63 9.47 -9.45
N MET A 418 11.93 10.17 -10.54
CA MET A 418 11.20 9.99 -11.80
C MET A 418 11.43 8.60 -12.39
N VAL A 419 12.68 8.12 -12.37
CA VAL A 419 13.03 6.78 -12.84
C VAL A 419 12.25 5.71 -12.05
N LYS A 420 12.21 5.82 -10.72
CA LYS A 420 11.44 4.90 -9.88
C LYS A 420 9.94 4.97 -10.16
N SER A 421 9.39 6.17 -10.32
CA SER A 421 7.97 6.35 -10.63
C SER A 421 7.59 5.63 -11.93
N ILE A 422 8.31 5.91 -13.01
CA ILE A 422 8.06 5.30 -14.32
C ILE A 422 8.26 3.77 -14.26
N CYS A 423 9.32 3.30 -13.61
CA CYS A 423 9.55 1.86 -13.47
C CYS A 423 8.46 1.15 -12.65
N ILE A 424 7.89 1.80 -11.63
CA ILE A 424 6.74 1.28 -10.89
C ILE A 424 5.52 1.22 -11.81
N HIS A 425 5.18 2.31 -12.49
CA HIS A 425 4.04 2.37 -13.42
C HIS A 425 4.15 1.32 -14.53
N TYR A 426 5.35 1.19 -15.11
CA TYR A 426 5.67 0.17 -16.11
C TYR A 426 5.44 -1.25 -15.60
N SER A 427 5.73 -1.50 -14.31
CA SER A 427 5.55 -2.82 -13.70
C SER A 427 4.08 -3.16 -13.39
N THR A 428 3.21 -2.16 -13.18
CA THR A 428 1.80 -2.38 -12.79
C THR A 428 0.84 -2.42 -13.98
N GLN A 429 1.15 -1.78 -15.12
CA GLN A 429 0.25 -1.69 -16.29
C GLN A 429 0.75 -2.45 -17.53
N HIS A 430 1.21 -3.70 -17.37
CA HIS A 430 2.03 -4.42 -18.37
C HIS A 430 1.38 -4.76 -19.73
N ASP A 431 0.11 -4.43 -19.95
CA ASP A 431 -0.56 -4.68 -21.23
C ASP A 431 -0.46 -3.45 -22.14
N PHE A 432 0.63 -3.39 -22.93
CA PHE A 432 0.91 -2.44 -24.02
C PHE A 432 1.17 -0.98 -23.63
N GLY A 433 2.30 -0.70 -22.97
CA GLY A 433 2.82 0.66 -22.86
C GLY A 433 3.70 1.02 -24.05
N ASP A 434 3.17 1.79 -24.99
CA ASP A 434 4.00 2.53 -25.96
C ASP A 434 5.01 3.39 -25.19
N ALA A 435 6.30 3.34 -25.55
CA ALA A 435 7.35 4.13 -24.91
C ALA A 435 7.02 5.63 -24.89
N SER A 436 6.22 6.08 -25.85
CA SER A 436 5.71 7.46 -25.94
C SER A 436 4.94 7.93 -24.71
N PHE A 437 4.33 7.02 -23.92
CA PHE A 437 3.58 7.40 -22.72
C PHE A 437 4.46 8.09 -21.66
N TYR A 438 5.76 7.80 -21.62
CA TYR A 438 6.69 8.36 -20.64
C TYR A 438 7.52 9.53 -21.18
N ASP A 439 7.42 9.83 -22.48
CA ASP A 439 8.29 10.81 -23.14
C ASP A 439 8.14 12.21 -22.55
N ASP A 440 6.91 12.65 -22.27
CA ASP A 440 6.66 13.99 -21.72
C ASP A 440 7.34 14.16 -20.35
N ASP A 441 7.20 13.18 -19.46
CA ASP A 441 7.81 13.21 -18.13
C ASP A 441 9.35 13.14 -18.18
N ILE A 442 9.87 12.28 -19.05
CA ILE A 442 11.31 12.14 -19.29
C ILE A 442 11.88 13.46 -19.81
N ASN A 443 11.28 14.02 -20.86
CA ASN A 443 11.73 15.26 -21.48
C ASN A 443 11.64 16.43 -20.49
N ARG A 444 10.55 16.51 -19.72
CA ARG A 444 10.38 17.52 -18.68
C ARG A 444 11.49 17.47 -17.63
N ILE A 445 11.85 16.29 -17.14
CA ILE A 445 12.96 16.16 -16.18
C ILE A 445 14.31 16.51 -16.82
N ILE A 446 14.56 16.12 -18.07
CA ILE A 446 15.78 16.51 -18.80
C ILE A 446 15.87 18.04 -18.90
N GLU A 447 14.77 18.71 -19.27
CA GLU A 447 14.71 20.17 -19.39
C GLU A 447 14.93 20.86 -18.05
N MET A 448 14.23 20.44 -16.99
CA MET A 448 14.33 21.06 -15.67
C MET A 448 15.70 20.84 -15.02
N THR A 449 16.31 19.67 -15.22
CA THR A 449 17.66 19.39 -14.68
C THR A 449 18.77 19.98 -15.55
N GLY A 450 18.50 20.23 -16.84
CA GLY A 450 19.46 20.73 -17.82
C GLY A 450 20.59 19.73 -18.14
N ASP A 451 20.42 18.45 -17.79
CA ASP A 451 21.41 17.40 -18.05
C ASP A 451 20.73 16.18 -18.71
N PRO A 452 20.90 15.99 -20.04
CA PRO A 452 20.33 14.86 -20.74
C PRO A 452 21.10 13.55 -20.49
N ASN A 453 22.33 13.59 -19.95
CA ASN A 453 23.17 12.40 -19.83
C ASN A 453 23.04 11.76 -18.45
N THR A 454 21.81 11.41 -18.07
CA THR A 454 21.47 10.84 -16.76
C THR A 454 20.64 9.55 -16.90
N ASP A 455 20.29 8.91 -15.79
CA ASP A 455 19.47 7.68 -15.84
C ASP A 455 18.07 7.90 -16.41
N ILE A 456 17.54 9.13 -16.44
CA ILE A 456 16.26 9.39 -17.10
C ILE A 456 16.36 9.15 -18.61
N TYR A 457 17.53 9.46 -19.21
CA TYR A 457 17.78 9.18 -20.62
C TYR A 457 18.14 7.71 -20.85
N ALA A 458 18.82 7.08 -19.90
CA ALA A 458 19.04 5.64 -19.93
C ALA A 458 17.71 4.86 -19.86
N LEU A 459 16.75 5.35 -19.07
CA LEU A 459 15.39 4.83 -19.00
C LEU A 459 14.68 4.96 -20.36
N LYS A 460 14.77 6.13 -21.00
CA LYS A 460 14.25 6.34 -22.37
C LYS A 460 14.82 5.31 -23.36
N ILE A 461 16.14 5.15 -23.36
CA ILE A 461 16.83 4.17 -24.22
C ILE A 461 16.32 2.75 -23.95
N ALA A 462 16.12 2.37 -22.69
CA ALA A 462 15.58 1.06 -22.34
C ALA A 462 14.15 0.85 -22.86
N LEU A 463 13.28 1.86 -22.73
CA LEU A 463 11.92 1.82 -23.25
C LEU A 463 11.92 1.71 -24.79
N ASP A 464 12.77 2.50 -25.48
CA ASP A 464 12.90 2.45 -26.94
C ASP A 464 13.43 1.09 -27.44
N VAL A 465 14.34 0.46 -26.71
CA VAL A 465 14.78 -0.92 -27.01
C VAL A 465 13.62 -1.89 -26.84
N VAL A 466 12.81 -1.75 -25.78
CA VAL A 466 11.64 -2.62 -25.55
C VAL A 466 10.57 -2.48 -26.63
N SER A 467 10.30 -1.26 -27.07
CA SER A 467 9.35 -0.97 -28.14
C SER A 467 9.89 -1.31 -29.54
N GLY A 468 11.16 -1.66 -29.67
CA GLY A 468 11.80 -1.95 -30.96
C GLY A 468 12.15 -0.70 -31.79
N ASN A 469 12.06 0.49 -31.19
CA ASN A 469 12.41 1.77 -31.81
C ASN A 469 13.92 1.97 -31.93
N LEU A 470 14.72 1.23 -31.15
CA LEU A 470 16.17 1.38 -31.09
C LEU A 470 16.88 0.03 -31.08
N THR A 471 17.94 -0.11 -31.87
CA THR A 471 18.73 -1.34 -31.90
C THR A 471 19.68 -1.44 -30.69
N THR A 472 20.05 -2.67 -30.32
CA THR A 472 21.02 -2.95 -29.24
C THR A 472 22.34 -2.19 -29.39
N GLU A 473 22.87 -2.09 -30.62
CA GLU A 473 24.15 -1.42 -30.88
C GLU A 473 24.04 0.09 -30.80
N GLU A 474 22.92 0.67 -31.24
CA GLU A 474 22.64 2.09 -31.06
C GLU A 474 22.43 2.43 -29.57
N ALA A 475 21.69 1.59 -28.84
CA ALA A 475 21.50 1.73 -27.40
C ALA A 475 22.83 1.73 -26.63
N LYS A 476 23.75 0.79 -26.94
CA LYS A 476 25.11 0.78 -26.36
C LYS A 476 25.87 2.07 -26.62
N LYS A 477 25.80 2.60 -27.84
CA LYS A 477 26.48 3.84 -28.24
C LYS A 477 25.93 5.05 -27.49
N LEU A 478 24.61 5.14 -27.33
CA LEU A 478 23.96 6.24 -26.61
C LEU A 478 24.24 6.15 -25.10
N LEU A 479 24.08 4.98 -24.50
CA LEU A 479 24.39 4.75 -23.08
C LEU A 479 25.88 4.98 -22.76
N GLY A 480 26.78 4.77 -23.73
CA GLY A 480 28.20 5.02 -23.57
C GLY A 480 28.57 6.50 -23.35
N GLN A 481 27.65 7.44 -23.59
CA GLN A 481 27.83 8.88 -23.36
C GLN A 481 27.46 9.29 -21.93
N ILE A 482 26.73 8.44 -21.21
CA ILE A 482 26.30 8.68 -19.83
C ILE A 482 27.36 8.15 -18.87
N ASP A 483 27.66 8.89 -17.80
CA ASP A 483 28.61 8.42 -16.79
C ASP A 483 28.02 7.22 -16.01
N ARG A 484 28.42 6.02 -16.43
CA ARG A 484 28.07 4.76 -15.76
C ARG A 484 28.55 4.67 -14.31
N ASP A 485 29.52 5.49 -13.89
CA ASP A 485 29.95 5.57 -12.50
C ASP A 485 28.94 6.35 -11.65
N GLU A 486 28.20 7.29 -12.24
CA GLU A 486 27.21 8.14 -11.58
C GLU A 486 25.78 7.57 -11.60
N TRP A 487 25.39 6.84 -12.66
CA TRP A 487 23.97 6.61 -12.98
C TRP A 487 23.49 5.14 -12.95
N PRO A 488 22.91 4.65 -11.80
CA PRO A 488 21.90 3.58 -11.56
C PRO A 488 21.58 2.51 -12.57
N LEU A 489 20.95 2.99 -13.59
CA LEU A 489 20.25 2.21 -14.59
C LEU A 489 21.18 2.02 -15.79
N THR A 490 21.93 3.06 -16.16
CA THR A 490 22.92 3.08 -17.24
C THR A 490 23.92 1.92 -17.18
N ASP A 491 24.64 1.74 -16.06
CA ASP A 491 25.63 0.65 -15.89
C ASP A 491 24.97 -0.72 -16.06
N THR A 492 23.79 -0.89 -15.47
CA THR A 492 23.07 -2.17 -15.50
C THR A 492 22.57 -2.47 -16.91
N LEU A 493 22.00 -1.49 -17.60
CA LEU A 493 21.61 -1.63 -19.01
C LEU A 493 22.81 -1.98 -19.89
N LEU A 494 23.94 -1.27 -19.77
CA LEU A 494 25.15 -1.59 -20.53
C LEU A 494 25.62 -3.02 -20.27
N SER A 495 25.63 -3.48 -19.01
CA SER A 495 25.98 -4.86 -18.69
C SER A 495 24.99 -5.87 -19.29
N ILE A 496 23.68 -5.59 -19.26
CA ILE A 496 22.67 -6.43 -19.90
C ILE A 496 22.91 -6.53 -21.41
N LEU A 497 23.07 -5.39 -22.10
CA LEU A 497 23.28 -5.33 -23.55
C LEU A 497 24.61 -5.97 -23.99
N ASN A 498 25.61 -6.02 -23.11
CA ASN A 498 26.89 -6.67 -23.36
C ASN A 498 26.90 -8.18 -23.02
N GLY A 499 25.81 -8.74 -22.49
CA GLY A 499 25.77 -10.15 -22.08
C GLY A 499 26.51 -10.43 -20.76
N GLU A 500 26.82 -9.40 -19.98
CA GLU A 500 27.54 -9.52 -18.71
C GLU A 500 26.61 -9.99 -17.58
N GLU A 501 27.20 -10.57 -16.52
CA GLU A 501 26.48 -10.90 -15.29
C GLU A 501 26.06 -9.61 -14.56
N CYS A 502 24.77 -9.50 -14.24
CA CYS A 502 24.17 -8.26 -13.70
C CYS A 502 23.72 -8.43 -12.25
N ILE A 503 24.01 -7.43 -11.43
CA ILE A 503 23.61 -7.38 -10.01
C ILE A 503 22.71 -6.17 -9.80
N LEU A 504 21.54 -6.41 -9.22
CA LEU A 504 20.55 -5.38 -8.97
C LEU A 504 20.94 -4.53 -7.75
N SER A 505 21.11 -3.22 -7.95
CA SER A 505 21.26 -2.25 -6.86
C SER A 505 19.91 -1.97 -6.19
N SER A 506 19.92 -1.59 -4.90
CA SER A 506 18.68 -1.16 -4.22
C SER A 506 18.07 0.09 -4.86
N GLU A 507 18.88 0.93 -5.51
CA GLU A 507 18.48 2.19 -6.15
C GLU A 507 17.63 1.99 -7.41
N ILE A 508 17.74 0.83 -8.08
CA ILE A 508 16.99 0.52 -9.31
C ILE A 508 16.12 -0.73 -9.15
N VAL A 509 15.74 -1.06 -7.91
CA VAL A 509 14.94 -2.25 -7.65
C VAL A 509 13.56 -2.16 -8.31
N GLU A 510 13.00 -0.97 -8.40
CA GLU A 510 11.74 -0.70 -9.10
C GLU A 510 11.85 -1.02 -10.60
N CYS A 511 13.04 -0.93 -11.21
CA CYS A 511 13.26 -1.13 -12.64
C CYS A 511 13.50 -2.59 -13.07
N VAL A 512 13.39 -3.55 -12.14
CA VAL A 512 13.64 -4.98 -12.44
C VAL A 512 12.83 -5.47 -13.64
N LYS A 513 11.55 -5.11 -13.70
CA LYS A 513 10.65 -5.57 -14.75
C LYS A 513 11.08 -5.07 -16.13
N LEU A 514 11.38 -3.78 -16.25
CA LEU A 514 11.91 -3.18 -17.47
C LEU A 514 13.25 -3.83 -17.88
N LEU A 515 14.16 -4.01 -16.93
CA LEU A 515 15.47 -4.63 -17.19
C LEU A 515 15.36 -6.08 -17.65
N GLN A 516 14.40 -6.83 -17.11
CA GLN A 516 14.08 -8.19 -17.56
C GLN A 516 13.51 -8.19 -18.98
N ASP A 517 12.66 -7.23 -19.32
CA ASP A 517 12.08 -7.15 -20.67
C ASP A 517 13.14 -6.73 -21.71
N VAL A 518 14.06 -5.81 -21.39
CA VAL A 518 15.27 -5.54 -22.19
C VAL A 518 16.12 -6.81 -22.35
N ALA A 519 16.35 -7.55 -21.25
CA ALA A 519 17.14 -8.77 -21.25
C ALA A 519 16.56 -9.87 -22.17
N LYS A 520 15.23 -9.99 -22.24
CA LYS A 520 14.55 -10.93 -23.16
C LYS A 520 14.88 -10.61 -24.62
N ILE A 521 14.89 -9.33 -24.97
CA ILE A 521 15.14 -8.88 -26.35
C ILE A 521 16.57 -9.19 -26.79
N VAL A 522 17.55 -8.99 -25.89
CA VAL A 522 18.96 -9.27 -26.19
C VAL A 522 19.39 -10.72 -25.92
N GLY A 523 18.50 -11.57 -25.41
CA GLY A 523 18.79 -12.97 -25.11
C GLY A 523 19.76 -13.17 -23.93
N ASN A 524 19.79 -12.25 -22.96
CA ASN A 524 20.67 -12.37 -21.78
C ASN A 524 19.98 -13.17 -20.66
N GLU A 525 20.22 -14.49 -20.62
CA GLU A 525 19.65 -15.39 -19.62
C GLU A 525 20.05 -15.09 -18.16
N ASN A 526 21.20 -14.43 -17.96
CA ASN A 526 21.67 -14.06 -16.61
C ASN A 526 20.81 -12.92 -16.05
N ALA A 527 20.47 -11.94 -16.88
CA ALA A 527 19.64 -10.80 -16.50
C ALA A 527 18.15 -11.17 -16.29
N LEU A 528 17.67 -12.29 -16.83
CA LEU A 528 16.36 -12.85 -16.49
C LEU A 528 16.28 -13.33 -15.03
N LYS A 529 17.42 -13.64 -14.40
CA LYS A 529 17.50 -14.16 -13.03
C LYS A 529 17.85 -13.08 -11.99
N LEU A 530 17.72 -11.79 -12.33
CA LEU A 530 17.98 -10.68 -11.41
C LEU A 530 17.26 -10.90 -10.06
N ARG A 531 18.04 -11.02 -8.98
CA ARG A 531 17.58 -11.13 -7.58
C ARG A 531 18.34 -10.11 -6.73
N LYS A 532 17.72 -9.62 -5.65
CA LYS A 532 18.42 -8.88 -4.58
C LYS A 532 19.51 -9.77 -3.98
N SER A 533 20.76 -9.64 -4.41
CA SER A 533 21.87 -10.48 -3.95
C SER A 533 23.20 -9.73 -4.02
N TYR A 534 23.96 -9.72 -2.92
CA TYR A 534 25.34 -9.25 -2.92
C TYR A 534 26.25 -10.14 -3.79
N PRO A 535 27.31 -9.62 -4.44
CA PRO A 535 28.33 -10.46 -5.08
C PRO A 535 29.01 -11.38 -4.05
N LYS A 536 29.57 -12.50 -4.52
CA LYS A 536 30.16 -13.54 -3.68
C LYS A 536 31.29 -13.00 -2.80
N GLU A 537 32.09 -12.09 -3.33
CA GLU A 537 33.24 -11.46 -2.67
C GLU A 537 32.81 -10.57 -1.51
N ALA A 538 31.76 -9.76 -1.70
CA ALA A 538 31.21 -8.92 -0.64
C ALA A 538 30.56 -9.76 0.47
N LYS A 539 29.91 -10.88 0.10
CA LYS A 539 29.39 -11.85 1.10
C LYS A 539 30.52 -12.44 1.93
N GLU A 540 31.64 -12.77 1.30
CA GLU A 540 32.81 -13.33 2.00
C GLU A 540 33.47 -12.31 2.92
N ASP A 541 33.64 -11.07 2.46
CA ASP A 541 34.18 -9.98 3.28
C ASP A 541 33.28 -9.66 4.48
N LEU A 542 31.95 -9.59 4.27
CA LEU A 542 30.97 -9.41 5.35
C LEU A 542 30.95 -10.60 6.32
N ARG A 543 31.16 -11.82 5.81
CA ARG A 543 31.29 -13.03 6.64
C ARG A 543 32.52 -12.94 7.54
N LYS A 544 33.68 -12.57 6.99
CA LYS A 544 34.93 -12.38 7.74
C LYS A 544 34.80 -11.28 8.79
N LEU A 545 34.23 -10.13 8.43
CA LEU A 545 33.99 -9.05 9.37
C LEU A 545 33.06 -9.50 10.51
N LYS A 546 32.00 -10.24 10.19
CA LYS A 546 31.09 -10.79 11.21
C LYS A 546 31.77 -11.78 12.14
N GLU A 547 32.64 -12.64 11.60
CA GLU A 547 33.44 -13.60 12.35
C GLU A 547 34.42 -12.89 13.27
N TYR A 548 35.13 -11.88 12.77
CA TYR A 548 36.01 -11.02 13.55
C TYR A 548 35.27 -10.35 14.72
N VAL A 549 34.14 -9.69 14.44
CA VAL A 549 33.34 -9.01 15.48
C VAL A 549 32.89 -10.00 16.55
N LYS A 550 32.52 -11.22 16.15
CA LYS A 550 32.13 -12.27 17.10
C LYS A 550 33.29 -12.73 17.97
N ILE A 551 34.49 -12.87 17.41
CA ILE A 551 35.70 -13.24 18.16
C ILE A 551 36.09 -12.12 19.14
N LYS A 552 36.12 -10.87 18.67
CA LYS A 552 36.56 -9.70 19.46
C LYS A 552 35.57 -9.37 20.59
N CYS A 553 34.27 -9.44 20.32
CA CYS A 553 33.23 -9.03 21.27
C CYS A 553 32.59 -10.17 22.06
N GLY A 554 32.86 -11.43 21.74
CA GLY A 554 32.35 -12.58 22.48
C GLY A 554 30.81 -12.66 22.53
N ASP A 555 30.28 -13.09 23.68
CA ASP A 555 28.85 -13.35 23.90
C ASP A 555 28.06 -12.11 24.37
N VAL A 556 28.35 -10.94 23.78
CA VAL A 556 27.58 -9.73 24.11
C VAL A 556 26.09 -9.92 23.75
N PRO A 557 25.15 -9.39 24.55
CA PRO A 557 23.71 -9.62 24.36
C PRO A 557 23.22 -9.31 22.95
N HIS A 558 23.75 -8.25 22.33
CA HIS A 558 23.37 -7.86 20.97
C HIS A 558 23.70 -8.91 19.90
N LEU A 559 24.80 -9.66 20.04
CA LEU A 559 25.17 -10.73 19.11
C LEU A 559 24.38 -12.01 19.35
N THR A 560 23.87 -12.22 20.57
CA THR A 560 23.01 -13.35 20.93
C THR A 560 21.52 -13.07 20.75
N GLY A 561 21.16 -11.86 20.30
CA GLY A 561 19.78 -11.42 20.05
C GLY A 561 19.01 -10.96 21.30
N LYS A 562 19.67 -10.84 22.45
CA LYS A 562 19.09 -10.30 23.68
C LYS A 562 19.39 -8.80 23.76
N ARG A 563 18.36 -7.96 23.67
CA ARG A 563 18.51 -6.50 23.87
C ARG A 563 18.07 -6.12 25.27
N ILE A 564 18.90 -5.36 25.99
CA ILE A 564 18.64 -4.87 27.34
C ILE A 564 18.34 -3.38 27.26
N GLU A 565 17.18 -2.94 27.71
CA GLU A 565 16.80 -1.53 27.70
C GLU A 565 17.27 -0.81 28.99
N THR A 566 17.91 0.35 28.82
CA THR A 566 18.40 1.20 29.92
C THR A 566 18.17 2.67 29.58
N CYS A 567 18.15 3.54 30.60
CA CYS A 567 17.73 4.95 30.45
C CYS A 567 18.84 5.92 30.04
N ASP A 568 20.11 5.54 30.12
CA ASP A 568 21.26 6.36 29.69
C ASP A 568 22.17 5.61 28.70
N PHE A 569 22.88 6.38 27.87
CA PHE A 569 23.64 5.89 26.72
C PHE A 569 24.86 5.06 27.11
N GLU A 570 25.58 5.46 28.15
CA GLU A 570 26.74 4.69 28.66
C GLU A 570 26.31 3.34 29.23
N SER A 571 25.25 3.31 30.04
CA SER A 571 24.68 2.08 30.56
C SER A 571 24.11 1.20 29.43
N TYR A 572 23.56 1.81 28.38
CA TYR A 572 23.08 1.09 27.20
C TYR A 572 24.21 0.40 26.45
N ILE A 573 25.31 1.13 26.20
CA ILE A 573 26.51 0.58 25.58
C ILE A 573 27.04 -0.59 26.40
N LYS A 574 27.26 -0.36 27.70
CA LYS A 574 27.80 -1.37 28.60
C LYS A 574 26.91 -2.61 28.69
N ALA A 575 25.60 -2.44 28.81
CA ALA A 575 24.66 -3.56 28.94
C ALA A 575 24.50 -4.38 27.65
N ASN A 576 24.54 -3.76 26.47
CA ASN A 576 24.24 -4.44 25.20
C ASN A 576 25.48 -4.86 24.42
N TYR A 577 26.59 -4.14 24.58
CA TYR A 577 27.82 -4.31 23.80
C TYR A 577 29.05 -4.58 24.66
N GLY A 578 28.95 -4.48 25.99
CA GLY A 578 30.04 -4.77 26.93
C GLY A 578 31.11 -3.68 27.01
N SER A 579 31.49 -3.08 25.88
CA SER A 579 32.44 -1.98 25.76
C SER A 579 32.03 -1.00 24.66
N GLU A 580 32.57 0.22 24.71
CA GLU A 580 32.41 1.22 23.66
C GLU A 580 33.02 0.75 22.34
N GLU A 581 34.18 0.10 22.39
CA GLU A 581 34.81 -0.53 21.22
C GLU A 581 33.86 -1.50 20.50
N CYS A 582 33.20 -2.39 21.24
CA CYS A 582 32.26 -3.35 20.67
C CYS A 582 30.99 -2.69 20.14
N TYR A 583 30.54 -1.60 20.76
CA TYR A 583 29.46 -0.78 20.23
C TYR A 583 29.83 -0.23 18.85
N TYR A 584 31.00 0.40 18.72
CA TYR A 584 31.48 0.95 17.45
C TYR A 584 31.64 -0.13 16.38
N LEU A 585 32.28 -1.26 16.70
CA LEU A 585 32.47 -2.37 15.75
C LEU A 585 31.13 -2.93 15.25
N ILE A 586 30.22 -3.27 16.17
CA ILE A 586 28.95 -3.91 15.83
C ILE A 586 28.05 -2.95 15.06
N GLN A 587 27.93 -1.70 15.48
CA GLN A 587 27.08 -0.72 14.82
C GLN A 587 27.63 -0.33 13.45
N SER A 588 28.94 -0.09 13.33
CA SER A 588 29.57 0.24 12.04
C SER A 588 29.44 -0.91 11.05
N ALA A 589 29.64 -2.16 11.49
CA ALA A 589 29.46 -3.35 10.65
C ALA A 589 28.01 -3.52 10.20
N LYS A 590 27.03 -3.28 11.08
CA LYS A 590 25.60 -3.32 10.74
C LYS A 590 25.22 -2.23 9.76
N ALA A 591 25.65 -0.99 10.00
CA ALA A 591 25.42 0.12 9.10
C ALA A 591 26.02 -0.18 7.72
N LEU A 592 27.26 -0.64 7.64
CA LEU A 592 27.89 -1.04 6.37
C LEU A 592 27.09 -2.15 5.65
N ALA A 593 26.70 -3.20 6.37
CA ALA A 593 25.97 -4.33 5.80
C ALA A 593 24.55 -3.96 5.31
N PHE A 594 23.90 -2.99 5.95
CA PHE A 594 22.50 -2.63 5.68
C PHE A 594 22.36 -1.41 4.77
N SER A 595 23.22 -0.39 4.88
CA SER A 595 23.10 0.90 4.18
C SER A 595 24.20 1.16 3.15
N TRP A 596 25.42 0.66 3.35
CA TRP A 596 26.55 0.97 2.48
C TRP A 596 26.67 0.00 1.31
N PHE A 597 26.73 -1.31 1.57
CA PHE A 597 26.81 -2.33 0.51
C PHE A 597 25.51 -2.49 -0.27
N THR A 598 24.42 -1.86 0.18
CA THR A 598 23.13 -1.76 -0.52
C THR A 598 23.08 -0.58 -1.49
N LYS A 599 23.95 0.44 -1.33
CA LYS A 599 24.18 1.54 -2.28
C LYS A 599 25.15 1.13 -3.39
N ARG A 600 25.02 1.71 -4.58
CA ARG A 600 25.66 1.22 -5.81
C ARG A 600 27.19 1.14 -5.73
N ARG A 601 27.78 0.07 -6.31
CA ARG A 601 29.24 -0.20 -6.48
C ARG A 601 30.10 -0.23 -5.21
N ASN A 602 29.49 -0.17 -4.03
CA ASN A 602 30.18 -0.39 -2.77
C ASN A 602 30.69 -1.82 -2.59
N TRP A 603 30.12 -2.78 -3.33
CA TRP A 603 30.65 -4.14 -3.39
C TRP A 603 32.01 -4.29 -4.10
N ARG A 604 32.46 -3.30 -4.88
CA ARG A 604 33.84 -3.27 -5.42
C ARG A 604 34.85 -2.83 -4.37
N TRP A 605 34.38 -2.24 -3.27
CA TRP A 605 35.18 -2.01 -2.09
C TRP A 605 35.26 -3.30 -1.29
N ARG A 606 36.47 -3.68 -0.96
CA ARG A 606 36.79 -4.87 -0.18
C ARG A 606 36.99 -4.46 1.26
N ILE A 607 36.46 -5.24 2.19
CA ILE A 607 36.75 -5.03 3.61
C ILE A 607 38.15 -5.56 3.86
N LYS A 608 39.08 -4.66 4.15
CA LYS A 608 40.51 -4.98 4.28
C LYS A 608 40.93 -5.16 5.72
N GLY A 609 40.34 -4.42 6.65
CA GLY A 609 40.80 -4.42 8.03
C GLY A 609 40.01 -3.51 8.95
N ILE A 610 40.57 -3.31 10.14
CA ILE A 610 40.13 -2.35 11.14
C ILE A 610 41.33 -1.50 11.54
N VAL A 611 41.11 -0.19 11.68
CA VAL A 611 42.12 0.78 12.13
C VAL A 611 41.59 1.48 13.37
N TRP A 612 42.38 1.51 14.45
CA TRP A 612 42.04 2.23 15.67
C TRP A 612 42.57 3.65 15.59
N ILE A 613 41.65 4.60 15.68
CA ILE A 613 41.93 6.03 15.60
C ILE A 613 41.28 6.70 16.80
N ASN A 614 42.07 7.31 17.67
CA ASN A 614 41.61 7.91 18.92
C ASN A 614 40.73 6.94 19.73
N GLU A 615 41.21 5.70 19.95
CA GLU A 615 40.52 4.61 20.67
C GLU A 615 39.22 4.11 20.00
N LYS A 616 38.85 4.62 18.82
CA LYS A 616 37.64 4.19 18.08
C LYS A 616 38.01 3.33 16.86
N PRO A 617 37.39 2.14 16.71
CA PRO A 617 37.65 1.27 15.57
C PRO A 617 36.95 1.79 14.31
N HIS A 618 37.70 1.87 13.22
CA HIS A 618 37.23 2.25 11.88
C HIS A 618 37.41 1.06 10.93
N ILE A 619 36.37 0.72 10.19
CA ILE A 619 36.44 -0.32 9.17
C ILE A 619 37.19 0.24 7.96
N LEU A 620 38.27 -0.44 7.59
CA LEU A 620 39.13 -0.11 6.45
C LEU A 620 38.61 -0.81 5.20
N LEU A 621 38.32 -0.02 4.18
CA LEU A 621 37.89 -0.49 2.87
C LEU A 621 38.95 -0.16 1.82
N GLY A 622 39.15 -1.08 0.87
CA GLY A 622 40.08 -0.90 -0.24
C GLY A 622 39.41 -1.11 -1.59
N LYS A 623 39.82 -0.37 -2.61
CA LYS A 623 39.37 -0.57 -4.01
C LYS A 623 40.49 -0.20 -4.99
N VAL A 624 40.68 -1.03 -6.01
CA VAL A 624 41.68 -0.81 -7.06
C VAL A 624 40.99 -0.75 -8.42
N LYS A 625 41.22 0.32 -9.20
CA LYS A 625 40.65 0.48 -10.56
C LYS A 625 41.48 1.46 -11.40
N LYS A 626 41.80 1.12 -12.65
CA LYS A 626 42.43 2.03 -13.65
C LYS A 626 43.67 2.80 -13.11
N GLN A 627 44.67 2.09 -12.57
CA GLN A 627 45.88 2.71 -11.96
C GLN A 627 45.57 3.71 -10.83
N LYS A 628 44.47 3.49 -10.09
CA LYS A 628 44.11 4.25 -8.90
C LYS A 628 43.87 3.32 -7.72
N LEU A 629 44.45 3.69 -6.58
CA LEU A 629 44.32 3.00 -5.30
C LEU A 629 43.40 3.81 -4.40
N TRP A 630 42.28 3.22 -4.01
CA TRP A 630 41.27 3.86 -3.19
C TRP A 630 41.23 3.24 -1.80
N TYR A 631 41.17 4.09 -0.79
CA TYR A 631 41.06 3.72 0.62
C TYR A 631 39.84 4.41 1.19
N ALA A 632 39.12 3.75 2.08
CA ALA A 632 38.09 4.40 2.86
C ALA A 632 38.12 3.95 4.31
N LEU A 633 37.86 4.89 5.21
CA LEU A 633 37.71 4.66 6.64
C LEU A 633 36.27 4.99 7.03
N TYR A 634 35.65 4.10 7.81
CA TYR A 634 34.27 4.27 8.24
C TYR A 634 34.04 3.83 9.69
N ASN A 635 33.28 4.61 10.43
CA ASN A 635 32.63 4.17 11.66
C ASN A 635 31.20 4.77 11.76
N ILE A 636 30.45 4.37 12.78
CA ILE A 636 29.06 4.82 12.98
C ILE A 636 28.90 6.32 13.28
N ASP A 637 29.95 7.01 13.74
CA ASP A 637 29.90 8.47 13.95
C ASP A 637 30.01 9.24 12.63
N MET A 638 30.41 8.58 11.54
CA MET A 638 30.58 9.19 10.23
C MET A 638 29.29 9.07 9.40
N PRO A 639 28.74 10.19 8.88
CA PRO A 639 27.60 10.13 7.96
C PRO A 639 27.97 9.41 6.66
N GLU A 640 29.21 9.56 6.20
CA GLU A 640 29.80 8.86 5.06
C GLU A 640 31.29 8.50 5.33
N PRO A 641 31.81 7.38 4.78
CA PRO A 641 33.22 7.02 4.82
C PRO A 641 34.12 8.10 4.24
N LYS A 642 35.24 8.36 4.91
CA LYS A 642 36.29 9.23 4.41
C LYS A 642 37.10 8.47 3.34
N ILE A 643 37.09 8.98 2.11
CA ILE A 643 37.74 8.36 0.96
C ILE A 643 39.07 9.06 0.63
N PHE A 644 40.09 8.26 0.33
CA PHE A 644 41.39 8.69 -0.18
C PHE A 644 41.64 8.03 -1.54
N ASN A 645 42.30 8.75 -2.44
CA ASN A 645 42.63 8.28 -3.77
C ASN A 645 44.08 8.61 -4.11
N LEU A 646 44.87 7.58 -4.41
CA LEU A 646 46.26 7.70 -4.83
C LEU A 646 46.40 7.25 -6.29
N PRO A 647 46.83 8.13 -7.20
CA PRO A 647 47.18 7.73 -8.56
C PRO A 647 48.47 6.89 -8.57
N VAL A 648 48.51 5.94 -9.48
CA VAL A 648 49.69 5.12 -9.78
C VAL A 648 50.24 5.56 -11.14
N SER A 649 51.57 5.49 -11.29
CA SER A 649 52.23 5.80 -12.56
C SER A 649 51.66 4.94 -13.69
N ALA A 650 51.46 5.53 -14.87
CA ALA A 650 50.96 4.81 -16.04
C ALA A 650 51.87 3.64 -16.45
N ASP A 651 53.16 3.73 -16.14
CA ASP A 651 54.19 2.73 -16.47
C ASP A 651 54.30 1.60 -15.43
N PHE A 652 53.49 1.61 -14.37
CA PHE A 652 53.52 0.58 -13.34
C PHE A 652 52.89 -0.72 -13.84
N THR A 653 53.65 -1.81 -13.82
CA THR A 653 53.24 -3.14 -14.27
C THR A 653 53.15 -4.18 -13.15
N GLY A 654 53.33 -3.76 -11.88
CA GLY A 654 53.27 -4.64 -10.70
C GLY A 654 51.85 -4.92 -10.20
N ASP A 655 51.74 -5.68 -9.10
CA ASP A 655 50.46 -5.92 -8.44
C ASP A 655 49.96 -4.66 -7.71
N LEU A 656 48.78 -4.19 -8.11
CA LEU A 656 48.16 -3.01 -7.54
C LEU A 656 47.64 -3.23 -6.12
N TRP A 657 47.30 -4.46 -5.73
CA TRP A 657 46.89 -4.74 -4.34
C TRP A 657 48.08 -4.80 -3.39
N GLY A 658 49.21 -5.37 -3.81
CA GLY A 658 50.48 -5.23 -3.09
C GLY A 658 50.87 -3.76 -2.88
N LEU A 659 50.81 -2.96 -3.94
CA LEU A 659 51.08 -1.52 -3.86
C LEU A 659 50.06 -0.78 -2.96
N TRP A 660 48.80 -1.22 -2.94
CA TRP A 660 47.79 -0.70 -2.02
C TRP A 660 48.17 -0.94 -0.56
N ALA A 661 48.65 -2.14 -0.23
CA ALA A 661 49.07 -2.46 1.13
C ALA A 661 50.30 -1.64 1.55
N GLU A 662 51.29 -1.50 0.65
CA GLU A 662 52.51 -0.72 0.92
C GLU A 662 52.22 0.76 1.21
N ARG A 663 51.24 1.36 0.52
CA ARG A 663 50.89 2.78 0.65
C ARG A 663 49.87 3.10 1.74
N LEU A 664 49.32 2.10 2.44
CA LEU A 664 48.34 2.32 3.50
C LEU A 664 48.88 3.25 4.60
N ASN A 665 50.14 3.08 5.00
CA ASN A 665 50.76 3.90 6.03
C ASN A 665 50.87 5.38 5.63
N GLU A 666 51.07 5.68 4.34
CA GLU A 666 51.11 7.05 3.83
C GLU A 666 49.76 7.73 3.99
N VAL A 667 48.68 7.02 3.64
CA VAL A 667 47.29 7.50 3.75
C VAL A 667 46.90 7.75 5.20
N LEU A 668 47.25 6.83 6.10
CA LEU A 668 46.93 6.97 7.52
C LEU A 668 47.74 8.10 8.17
N ALA A 669 48.99 8.31 7.76
CA ALA A 669 49.80 9.43 8.22
C ALA A 669 49.26 10.78 7.73
N GLU A 670 48.74 10.85 6.50
CA GLU A 670 48.05 12.02 5.98
C GLU A 670 46.79 12.32 6.79
N TYR A 671 45.93 11.31 7.00
CA TYR A 671 44.73 11.47 7.80
C TYR A 671 45.02 11.94 9.23
N GLY A 672 46.02 11.32 9.88
CA GLY A 672 46.45 11.68 11.24
C GLY A 672 46.91 13.14 11.35
N ARG A 673 47.63 13.65 10.35
CA ARG A 673 48.04 15.07 10.30
C ARG A 673 46.87 16.02 10.06
N GLU A 674 45.97 15.68 9.15
CA GLU A 674 44.83 16.54 8.80
C GLU A 674 43.82 16.71 9.93
N HIS A 675 43.63 15.68 10.75
CA HIS A 675 42.53 15.61 11.73
C HIS A 675 43.01 15.56 13.19
N ASP A 676 44.30 15.81 13.44
CA ASP A 676 44.94 15.66 14.75
C ASP A 676 44.59 14.31 15.41
N ALA A 677 44.70 13.25 14.61
CA ALA A 677 44.20 11.93 14.97
C ALA A 677 45.37 10.96 15.22
N LYS A 678 45.30 10.24 16.34
CA LYS A 678 46.30 9.24 16.74
C LYS A 678 45.91 7.87 16.19
N ILE A 679 46.74 7.35 15.28
CA ILE A 679 46.62 5.98 14.76
C ILE A 679 47.34 5.03 15.73
N GLU A 680 46.62 4.05 16.27
CA GLU A 680 47.12 3.21 17.38
C GLU A 680 47.42 1.78 16.93
N GLU A 681 46.50 1.17 16.20
CA GLU A 681 46.57 -0.22 15.77
C GLU A 681 45.92 -0.39 14.40
N ILE A 682 46.46 -1.30 13.59
CA ILE A 682 45.92 -1.68 12.28
C ILE A 682 45.84 -3.21 12.27
N GLU A 683 44.64 -3.74 12.08
CA GLU A 683 44.39 -5.17 11.97
C GLU A 683 43.83 -5.49 10.58
N ILE A 684 44.56 -6.31 9.82
CA ILE A 684 44.16 -6.70 8.47
C ILE A 684 43.38 -8.02 8.54
N LEU A 685 42.17 -8.03 7.96
CA LEU A 685 41.26 -9.19 7.94
C LEU A 685 41.53 -10.14 6.76
N GLU A 686 42.47 -9.78 5.88
CA GLU A 686 42.97 -10.64 4.81
C GLU A 686 44.23 -11.39 5.25
N GLY A 687 44.19 -12.73 5.15
CA GLY A 687 45.39 -13.55 5.16
C GLY A 687 46.23 -13.24 3.94
N VAL A 688 47.25 -12.41 4.12
CA VAL A 688 48.48 -12.48 3.33
C VAL A 688 49.39 -13.41 4.12
N GLY A 689 49.73 -14.56 3.53
CA GLY A 689 50.78 -15.43 4.04
C GLY A 689 52.16 -14.78 3.90
#